data_AF-A0A9P9A1N3-F1
#
_entry.id   AF-A0A9P9A1N3-F1
#
_cell.length_a   1.000
_cell.length_b   1.000
_cell.length_c   1.000
_cell.angle_alpha   90.00
_cell.angle_beta   90.00
_cell.angle_gamma   90.00
#
_symmetry.space_group_name_H-M   'P 1'
#
loop_
_entity.id
_entity.type
_entity.pdbx_description
1 polymer ?
#
loop_
_entity_poly.entity_id
_entity_poly.type
_entity_poly.pdbx_seq_one_letter_code
_entity_poly.pdbx_strand_id
1 'polypeptide(L)'
;MKTTWKDIPPVPTNQEFLDIVLSRTQRRLPTQIRSGFKISRIRGFYTRKVKFTQETFSEKFSLILESFPRLEDIHPFHKDLLNTLYDSDHYKIALGQLSTAKHLIESISRDYVRLLKYAQSLFQCKQLKRAALGRMATLLKRLKDSLAYLDQVRQHLGRLPSIDPNTRTLLLCGFPNVGKSSFLKSISRADVEVAPYAFTTKSLYVGHFDFKYLRFQAIDTPGLLDGPLESKTTVEMQSITAIAHLRSAILYFIDCSEQCGYPIKAQIELFKNLKPLFSNKLVFIVCNKIDILKPEELDAATAEELQSLLSGGDVELLQTSCNTQEGVQDVKNTVCERLIAERVSQKLKAGTNASGNIGGRLADVMGRIHVAQPMNGTALETFIPEGIKNMRKFDKSDPERRRLARDVEEENGGAGVYNVDLRADYILENPEWKHDRIPEIFDGKNVYDYIDPDIEAKLQALEEEEEKLEAEGYYDSDEEIDDAEEADVRSKAELIREKQALIRNENKMRKSLKNQALIPRKKLKKNLSELEEGLDILGVDTTDLALRARSTTHEERGRSMSRSRMASVATDAMDVDETPRDRLRSKSRARSQPATNRLEDGVTDELAKTKVERAAKVAQRKMNRMARQGEADRHIGTAMPKHLFAGKRTVGKTQRR
;
A
#
# COMPACT_ATOMS: atom_id res chain seq x y z
N MET A 1 19.82 24.58 -4.20
CA MET A 1 20.19 25.17 -2.89
C MET A 1 18.90 25.64 -2.23
N LYS A 2 18.71 25.41 -0.93
CA LYS A 2 17.53 25.94 -0.23
C LYS A 2 17.64 27.47 -0.15
N THR A 3 16.64 28.17 -0.68
CA THR A 3 16.55 29.64 -0.63
C THR A 3 15.68 30.13 0.53
N THR A 4 14.94 29.22 1.16
CA THR A 4 14.04 29.48 2.30
C THR A 4 14.28 28.50 3.44
N TRP A 5 14.03 28.96 4.66
CA TRP A 5 14.18 28.17 5.89
C TRP A 5 12.94 28.26 6.78
N LYS A 6 11.76 28.13 6.17
CA LYS A 6 10.47 28.16 6.89
C LYS A 6 10.12 26.81 7.54
N ASP A 7 10.65 25.72 7.00
CA ASP A 7 10.30 24.35 7.38
C ASP A 7 10.97 23.88 8.69
N ILE A 8 11.52 24.80 9.48
CA ILE A 8 12.14 24.47 10.77
C ILE A 8 11.02 24.32 11.82
N PRO A 9 10.88 23.15 12.43
CA PRO A 9 9.88 22.91 13.45
C PRO A 9 10.16 23.76 14.69
N PRO A 10 9.12 24.12 15.46
CA PRO A 10 9.29 24.93 16.66
C PRO A 10 10.20 24.21 17.66
N VAL A 11 11.17 24.94 18.21
CA VAL A 11 12.08 24.43 19.23
C VAL A 11 11.43 24.72 20.58
N PRO A 12 10.93 23.69 21.31
CA PRO A 12 10.25 23.93 22.56
C PRO A 12 11.23 24.38 23.64
N THR A 13 10.70 25.06 24.66
CA THR A 13 11.49 25.40 25.86
C THR A 13 11.96 24.13 26.58
N ASN A 14 12.98 24.24 27.43
CA ASN A 14 13.51 23.09 28.15
C ASN A 14 12.45 22.36 29.02
N GLN A 15 11.51 23.09 29.62
CA GLN A 15 10.42 22.52 30.42
C GLN A 15 9.41 21.79 29.54
N GLU A 16 8.91 22.45 28.49
CA GLU A 16 7.99 21.85 27.53
C GLU A 16 8.60 20.62 26.85
N PHE A 17 9.87 20.70 26.47
CA PHE A 17 10.60 19.58 25.87
C PHE A 17 10.59 18.38 26.83
N LEU A 18 10.94 18.60 28.11
CA LEU A 18 10.94 17.56 29.13
C LEU A 18 9.56 16.93 29.31
N ASP A 19 8.53 17.77 29.40
CA ASP A 19 7.15 17.33 29.60
C ASP A 19 6.63 16.54 28.41
N ILE A 20 6.91 16.98 27.18
CA ILE A 20 6.57 16.26 25.95
C ILE A 20 7.19 14.86 25.97
N VAL A 21 8.48 14.74 26.30
CA VAL A 21 9.19 13.46 26.26
C VAL A 21 8.70 12.51 27.37
N LEU A 22 8.57 13.01 28.61
CA LEU A 22 8.12 12.19 29.73
C LEU A 22 6.65 11.80 29.62
N SER A 23 5.79 12.72 29.16
CA SER A 23 4.37 12.45 28.88
C SER A 23 4.22 11.40 27.77
N ARG A 24 4.98 11.52 26.66
CA ARG A 24 4.98 10.51 25.58
C ARG A 24 5.43 9.14 26.10
N THR A 25 6.45 9.09 26.95
CA THR A 25 6.93 7.85 27.59
C THR A 25 5.86 7.22 28.49
N GLN A 26 5.10 8.04 29.22
CA GLN A 26 4.04 7.56 30.12
C GLN A 26 2.80 7.07 29.36
N ARG A 27 2.39 7.78 28.30
CA ARG A 27 1.19 7.46 27.52
C ARG A 27 1.38 6.26 26.58
N ARG A 28 2.54 6.13 25.92
CA ARG A 28 2.75 5.07 24.91
C ARG A 28 3.20 3.74 25.49
N LEU A 29 3.81 3.71 26.67
CA LEU A 29 4.31 2.49 27.28
C LEU A 29 3.41 2.01 28.41
N PRO A 30 3.34 0.69 28.67
CA PRO A 30 2.60 0.17 29.83
C PRO A 30 3.13 0.79 31.13
N THR A 31 2.22 1.01 32.09
CA THR A 31 2.52 1.70 33.36
C THR A 31 2.47 0.78 34.58
N GLN A 32 1.65 -0.26 34.55
CA GLN A 32 1.43 -1.14 35.70
C GLN A 32 2.37 -2.36 35.67
N ILE A 33 3.05 -2.62 36.79
CA ILE A 33 3.78 -3.86 37.09
C ILE A 33 3.57 -4.25 38.55
N ARG A 34 3.66 -5.54 38.86
CA ARG A 34 3.56 -6.08 40.23
C ARG A 34 4.87 -6.73 40.66
N SER A 35 5.12 -6.77 41.96
CA SER A 35 6.33 -7.36 42.55
C SER A 35 6.45 -8.88 42.34
N GLY A 36 5.33 -9.59 42.25
CA GLY A 36 5.29 -11.05 42.01
C GLY A 36 5.59 -11.49 40.57
N PHE A 37 5.90 -10.58 39.65
CA PHE A 37 6.26 -10.95 38.28
C PHE A 37 7.70 -11.48 38.18
N LYS A 38 7.95 -12.35 37.20
CA LYS A 38 9.30 -12.85 36.88
C LYS A 38 10.26 -11.66 36.69
N ILE A 39 11.45 -11.75 37.29
CA ILE A 39 12.44 -10.65 37.25
C ILE A 39 12.81 -10.23 35.82
N SER A 40 12.83 -11.17 34.88
CA SER A 40 13.04 -10.89 33.45
C SER A 40 12.00 -9.91 32.89
N ARG A 41 10.72 -10.06 33.27
CA ARG A 41 9.63 -9.15 32.87
C ARG A 41 9.79 -7.76 33.50
N ILE A 42 10.21 -7.69 34.77
CA ILE A 42 10.46 -6.42 35.47
C ILE A 42 11.63 -5.67 34.84
N ARG A 43 12.75 -6.37 34.57
CA ARG A 43 13.92 -5.80 33.86
C ARG A 43 13.51 -5.29 32.48
N GLY A 44 12.84 -6.13 31.68
CA GLY A 44 12.36 -5.76 30.34
C GLY A 44 11.44 -4.53 30.35
N PHE A 45 10.55 -4.41 31.35
CA PHE A 45 9.68 -3.25 31.51
C PHE A 45 10.46 -1.94 31.71
N TYR A 46 11.41 -1.92 32.64
CA TYR A 46 12.19 -0.71 32.92
C TYR A 46 13.24 -0.40 31.84
N THR A 47 13.85 -1.41 31.24
CA THR A 47 14.73 -1.25 30.07
C THR A 47 13.99 -0.60 28.91
N ARG A 48 12.74 -1.02 28.63
CA ARG A 48 11.93 -0.41 27.57
C ARG A 48 11.64 1.07 27.87
N LYS A 49 11.37 1.44 29.12
CA LYS A 49 11.15 2.85 29.49
C LYS A 49 12.41 3.71 29.29
N VAL A 50 13.57 3.25 29.73
CA VAL A 50 14.82 4.02 29.56
C VAL A 50 15.18 4.19 28.08
N LYS A 51 15.08 3.10 27.29
CA LYS A 51 15.36 3.15 25.83
C LYS A 51 14.40 4.08 25.09
N PHE A 52 13.09 3.92 25.30
CA PHE A 52 12.09 4.73 24.60
C PHE A 52 12.22 6.23 24.89
N THR A 53 12.55 6.60 26.13
CA THR A 53 12.82 7.99 26.47
C THR A 53 14.06 8.51 25.76
N GLN A 54 15.16 7.75 25.72
CA GLN A 54 16.35 8.15 24.97
C GLN A 54 16.09 8.24 23.45
N GLU A 55 15.36 7.29 22.86
CA GLU A 55 14.96 7.33 21.46
C GLU A 55 14.16 8.61 21.17
N THR A 56 13.18 8.95 22.02
CA THR A 56 12.40 10.18 21.86
C THR A 56 13.25 11.45 21.97
N PHE A 57 14.23 11.50 22.89
CA PHE A 57 15.19 12.61 22.97
C PHE A 57 16.04 12.71 21.69
N SER A 58 16.59 11.59 21.24
CA SER A 58 17.47 11.53 20.07
C SER A 58 16.73 11.88 18.78
N GLU A 59 15.49 11.40 18.60
CA GLU A 59 14.59 11.80 17.51
C GLU A 59 14.41 13.32 17.46
N LYS A 60 14.04 13.93 18.60
CA LYS A 60 13.77 15.38 18.67
C LYS A 60 15.03 16.22 18.45
N PHE A 61 16.17 15.85 19.04
CA PHE A 61 17.42 16.55 18.77
C PHE A 61 17.90 16.39 17.34
N SER A 62 17.76 15.21 16.74
CA SER A 62 18.16 14.99 15.33
C SER A 62 17.32 15.86 14.40
N LEU A 63 16.01 15.90 14.62
CA LEU A 63 15.11 16.75 13.85
C LEU A 63 15.48 18.24 13.96
N ILE A 64 15.90 18.73 15.14
CA ILE A 64 16.43 20.09 15.28
C ILE A 64 17.72 20.23 14.46
N LEU A 65 18.72 19.38 14.69
CA LEU A 65 20.03 19.46 14.03
C LEU A 65 19.98 19.37 12.50
N GLU A 66 19.04 18.59 11.94
CA GLU A 66 18.86 18.42 10.50
C GLU A 66 18.05 19.55 9.86
N SER A 67 17.13 20.17 10.61
CA SER A 67 16.29 21.26 10.11
C SER A 67 17.04 22.58 10.01
N PHE A 68 17.96 22.86 10.94
CA PHE A 68 18.75 24.07 10.93
C PHE A 68 19.83 24.04 9.84
N PRO A 69 20.04 25.17 9.13
CA PRO A 69 20.98 25.21 8.03
C PRO A 69 22.43 25.19 8.54
N ARG A 70 23.29 24.38 7.90
CA ARG A 70 24.72 24.29 8.22
C ARG A 70 25.47 25.41 7.49
N LEU A 71 26.05 26.35 8.23
CA LEU A 71 26.67 27.57 7.66
C LEU A 71 27.79 27.30 6.63
N GLU A 72 28.44 26.14 6.70
CA GLU A 72 29.54 25.77 5.79
C GLU A 72 29.06 25.25 4.43
N ASP A 73 27.87 24.67 4.36
CA ASP A 73 27.32 24.07 3.14
C ASP A 73 26.47 25.06 2.32
N ILE A 74 26.23 26.26 2.86
CA ILE A 74 25.35 27.26 2.25
C ILE A 74 26.17 28.20 1.36
N HIS A 75 25.51 28.83 0.39
CA HIS A 75 26.09 29.90 -0.41
C HIS A 75 26.73 31.01 0.46
N PRO A 76 27.91 31.54 0.08
CA PRO A 76 28.62 32.59 0.83
C PRO A 76 27.76 33.80 1.24
N PHE A 77 26.91 34.30 0.34
CA PHE A 77 25.93 35.35 0.65
C PHE A 77 25.12 35.08 1.93
N HIS A 78 24.47 33.91 1.98
CA HIS A 78 23.61 33.54 3.10
C HIS A 78 24.44 33.23 4.35
N LYS A 79 25.63 32.63 4.19
CA LYS A 79 26.56 32.40 5.30
C LYS A 79 26.94 33.71 6.00
N ASP A 80 27.35 34.72 5.23
CA ASP A 80 27.78 36.01 5.79
C ASP A 80 26.59 36.84 6.30
N LEU A 81 25.42 36.71 5.66
CA LEU A 81 24.19 37.31 6.16
C LEU A 81 23.79 36.70 7.52
N LEU A 82 23.89 35.39 7.68
CA LEU A 82 23.62 34.72 8.96
C LEU A 82 24.68 35.07 10.01
N ASN A 83 25.94 35.24 9.60
CA ASN A 83 27.00 35.67 10.50
C ASN A 83 26.74 37.06 11.09
N THR A 84 26.35 38.01 10.23
CA THR A 84 26.02 39.39 10.66
C THR A 84 24.76 39.46 11.54
N LEU A 85 23.77 38.60 11.30
CA LEU A 85 22.51 38.61 12.03
C LEU A 85 22.55 37.86 13.37
N TYR A 86 23.21 36.69 13.42
CA TYR A 86 23.06 35.74 14.52
C TYR A 86 24.35 35.44 15.28
N ASP A 87 25.49 35.96 14.83
CA ASP A 87 26.82 35.54 15.24
C ASP A 87 27.07 34.05 14.95
N SER A 88 27.95 33.77 13.98
CA SER A 88 28.21 32.39 13.56
C SER A 88 28.80 31.51 14.65
N ASP A 89 29.54 32.09 15.60
CA ASP A 89 30.16 31.33 16.68
C ASP A 89 29.11 30.90 17.71
N HIS A 90 28.25 31.82 18.14
CA HIS A 90 27.17 31.50 19.05
C HIS A 90 26.20 30.47 18.46
N TYR A 91 25.88 30.63 17.16
CA TYR A 91 25.05 29.67 16.42
C TYR A 91 25.64 28.26 16.38
N LYS A 92 26.94 28.15 16.06
CA LYS A 92 27.65 26.85 16.02
C LYS A 92 27.77 26.24 17.42
N ILE A 93 28.06 27.03 18.45
CA ILE A 93 28.15 26.57 19.83
C ILE A 93 26.81 26.01 20.30
N ALA A 94 25.69 26.69 20.02
CA ALA A 94 24.37 26.22 20.40
C ALA A 94 24.02 24.86 19.76
N LEU A 95 24.22 24.71 18.45
CA LEU A 95 24.00 23.43 17.76
C LEU A 95 24.99 22.34 18.23
N GLY A 96 26.24 22.70 18.51
CA GLY A 96 27.25 21.80 19.07
C GLY A 96 26.88 21.28 20.47
N GLN A 97 26.33 22.14 21.32
CA GLN A 97 25.81 21.75 22.64
C GLN A 97 24.63 20.77 22.53
N LEU A 98 23.73 20.95 21.55
CA LEU A 98 22.64 20.00 21.28
C LEU A 98 23.18 18.64 20.79
N SER A 99 24.15 18.65 19.88
CA SER A 99 24.78 17.43 19.36
C SER A 99 25.51 16.64 20.45
N THR A 100 26.30 17.33 21.27
CA THR A 100 26.97 16.69 22.42
C THR A 100 25.98 16.14 23.44
N ALA A 101 24.88 16.86 23.72
CA ALA A 101 23.83 16.37 24.62
C ALA A 101 23.11 15.13 24.08
N LYS A 102 22.83 15.07 22.77
CA LYS A 102 22.28 13.87 22.10
C LYS A 102 23.17 12.65 22.37
N HIS A 103 24.47 12.76 22.13
CA HIS A 103 25.42 11.67 22.37
C HIS A 103 25.57 11.30 23.85
N LEU A 104 25.54 12.27 24.77
CA LEU A 104 25.56 12.00 26.21
C LEU A 104 24.32 11.23 26.67
N ILE A 105 23.13 11.56 26.16
CA ILE A 105 21.89 10.84 26.48
C ILE A 105 21.95 9.39 25.97
N GLU A 106 22.47 9.17 24.77
CA GLU A 106 22.71 7.83 24.20
C GLU A 106 23.69 7.02 25.06
N SER A 107 24.76 7.65 25.56
CA SER A 107 25.71 7.03 26.48
C SER A 107 25.05 6.64 27.81
N ILE A 108 24.32 7.58 28.45
CA ILE A 108 23.59 7.34 29.70
C ILE A 108 22.62 6.18 29.54
N SER A 109 21.85 6.14 28.46
CA SER A 109 20.91 5.05 28.17
C SER A 109 21.63 3.70 28.11
N ARG A 110 22.74 3.60 27.36
CA ARG A 110 23.52 2.36 27.24
C ARG A 110 24.02 1.86 28.59
N ASP A 111 24.56 2.75 29.42
CA ASP A 111 25.09 2.38 30.73
C ASP A 111 24.00 1.92 31.70
N TYR A 112 22.88 2.63 31.76
CA TYR A 112 21.76 2.23 32.63
C TYR A 112 21.05 0.96 32.15
N VAL A 113 20.97 0.74 30.84
CA VAL A 113 20.48 -0.53 30.29
C VAL A 113 21.41 -1.68 30.68
N ARG A 114 22.73 -1.46 30.70
CA ARG A 114 23.70 -2.46 31.17
C ARG A 114 23.53 -2.76 32.66
N LEU A 115 23.36 -1.73 33.50
CA LEU A 115 23.12 -1.89 34.95
C LEU A 115 21.78 -2.60 35.26
N LEU A 116 20.72 -2.29 34.51
CA LEU A 116 19.41 -2.92 34.68
C LEU A 116 19.42 -4.43 34.45
N LYS A 117 20.38 -4.98 33.70
CA LYS A 117 20.52 -6.43 33.48
C LYS A 117 20.82 -7.19 34.78
N TYR A 118 21.52 -6.56 35.72
CA TYR A 118 21.96 -7.18 36.97
C TYR A 118 21.06 -6.86 38.18
N ALA A 119 20.04 -6.01 38.00
CA ALA A 119 19.14 -5.59 39.07
C ALA A 119 18.26 -6.76 39.55
N GLN A 120 18.23 -7.04 40.85
CA GLN A 120 17.59 -8.24 41.42
C GLN A 120 16.18 -7.98 41.96
N SER A 121 15.83 -6.72 42.24
CA SER A 121 14.53 -6.37 42.82
C SER A 121 13.79 -5.30 42.02
N LEU A 122 12.47 -5.25 42.18
CA LEU A 122 11.63 -4.20 41.60
C LEU A 122 12.07 -2.81 42.08
N PHE A 123 12.41 -2.67 43.36
CA PHE A 123 12.86 -1.41 43.94
C PHE A 123 14.17 -0.93 43.28
N GLN A 124 15.16 -1.81 43.14
CA GLN A 124 16.42 -1.49 42.50
C GLN A 124 16.22 -1.07 41.04
N CYS A 125 15.41 -1.80 40.27
CA CYS A 125 15.06 -1.43 38.90
C CYS A 125 14.35 -0.06 38.83
N LYS A 126 13.43 0.22 39.77
CA LYS A 126 12.72 1.50 39.85
C LYS A 126 13.69 2.66 40.11
N GLN A 127 14.65 2.49 41.02
CA GLN A 127 15.66 3.51 41.32
C GLN A 127 16.59 3.76 40.13
N LEU A 128 17.09 2.70 39.48
CA LEU A 128 17.91 2.83 38.26
C LEU A 128 17.17 3.58 37.14
N LYS A 129 15.88 3.28 36.93
CA LYS A 129 15.06 4.01 35.96
C LYS A 129 14.91 5.49 36.34
N ARG A 130 14.63 5.80 37.61
CA ARG A 130 14.50 7.20 38.08
C ARG A 130 15.81 7.97 37.88
N ALA A 131 16.93 7.34 38.22
CA ALA A 131 18.25 7.95 38.08
C ALA A 131 18.62 8.16 36.60
N ALA A 132 18.29 7.22 35.70
CA ALA A 132 18.50 7.37 34.26
C ALA A 132 17.72 8.56 33.68
N LEU A 133 16.40 8.61 33.92
CA LEU A 133 15.55 9.71 33.45
C LEU A 133 15.93 11.04 34.08
N GLY A 134 16.32 11.05 35.36
CA GLY A 134 16.82 12.23 36.06
C GLY A 134 18.08 12.78 35.43
N ARG A 135 19.08 11.94 35.11
CA ARG A 135 20.31 12.41 34.42
C ARG A 135 20.01 12.97 33.02
N MET A 136 19.12 12.34 32.26
CA MET A 136 18.69 12.85 30.95
C MET A 136 18.00 14.22 31.08
N ALA A 137 17.12 14.37 32.07
CA ALA A 137 16.46 15.64 32.38
C ALA A 137 17.45 16.73 32.80
N THR A 138 18.46 16.42 33.61
CA THR A 138 19.50 17.39 34.01
C THR A 138 20.30 17.88 32.82
N LEU A 139 20.63 17.02 31.85
CA LEU A 139 21.31 17.44 30.62
C LEU A 139 20.47 18.43 29.82
N LEU A 140 19.17 18.18 29.69
CA LEU A 140 18.25 19.10 29.00
C LEU A 140 18.13 20.43 29.74
N LYS A 141 18.09 20.43 31.08
CA LYS A 141 18.06 21.67 31.88
C LYS A 141 19.28 22.56 31.64
N ARG A 142 20.44 21.97 31.37
CA ARG A 142 21.68 22.70 31.02
C ARG A 142 21.60 23.38 29.64
N LEU A 143 20.74 22.93 28.74
CA LEU A 143 20.54 23.50 27.39
C LEU A 143 19.48 24.61 27.35
N LYS A 144 19.07 25.15 28.49
CA LYS A 144 18.00 26.15 28.58
C LYS A 144 18.25 27.33 27.62
N ASP A 145 19.44 27.92 27.71
CA ASP A 145 19.75 29.15 26.99
C ASP A 145 19.94 28.88 25.49
N SER A 146 20.56 27.75 25.12
CA SER A 146 20.76 27.34 23.73
C SER A 146 19.44 27.07 23.01
N LEU A 147 18.47 26.41 23.68
CA LEU A 147 17.15 26.15 23.10
C LEU A 147 16.34 27.44 22.93
N ALA A 148 16.41 28.36 23.90
CA ALA A 148 15.75 29.66 23.80
C ALA A 148 16.33 30.50 22.66
N TYR A 149 17.66 30.55 22.53
CA TYR A 149 18.33 31.23 21.42
C TYR A 149 17.96 30.60 20.06
N LEU A 150 17.99 29.28 19.94
CA LEU A 150 17.64 28.60 18.67
C LEU A 150 16.18 28.87 18.26
N ASP A 151 15.24 28.95 19.20
CA ASP A 151 13.86 29.30 18.84
C ASP A 151 13.73 30.76 18.37
N GLN A 152 14.46 31.70 18.98
CA GLN A 152 14.51 33.09 18.51
C GLN A 152 15.10 33.19 17.09
N VAL A 153 16.23 32.51 16.86
CA VAL A 153 16.86 32.43 15.53
C VAL A 153 15.89 31.83 14.52
N ARG A 154 15.20 30.74 14.86
CA ARG A 154 14.19 30.11 14.00
C ARG A 154 13.07 31.08 13.61
N GLN A 155 12.51 31.80 14.58
CA GLN A 155 11.42 32.74 14.34
C GLN A 155 11.85 33.85 13.38
N HIS A 156 13.07 34.38 13.54
CA HIS A 156 13.62 35.41 12.66
C HIS A 156 13.98 34.84 11.27
N LEU A 157 14.61 33.66 11.22
CA LEU A 157 15.02 32.99 9.99
C LEU A 157 13.82 32.64 9.09
N GLY A 158 12.69 32.27 9.69
CA GLY A 158 11.44 32.00 8.96
C GLY A 158 10.81 33.24 8.32
N ARG A 159 11.20 34.45 8.74
CA ARG A 159 10.74 35.74 8.16
C ARG A 159 11.69 36.30 7.11
N LEU A 160 12.91 35.77 6.99
CA LEU A 160 13.86 36.24 5.98
C LEU A 160 13.31 36.02 4.57
N PRO A 161 13.47 36.99 3.66
CA PRO A 161 13.01 36.83 2.29
C PRO A 161 13.83 35.75 1.55
N SER A 162 13.18 35.11 0.58
CA SER A 162 13.85 34.16 -0.30
C SER A 162 14.69 34.92 -1.33
N ILE A 163 16.01 34.86 -1.21
CA ILE A 163 16.93 35.48 -2.17
C ILE A 163 17.72 34.39 -2.87
N ASP A 164 17.68 34.36 -4.20
CA ASP A 164 18.57 33.52 -4.99
C ASP A 164 19.75 34.38 -5.51
N PRO A 165 20.98 34.16 -5.02
CA PRO A 165 22.16 34.92 -5.42
C PRO A 165 22.53 34.82 -6.90
N ASN A 166 22.10 33.74 -7.57
CA ASN A 166 22.49 33.48 -8.97
C ASN A 166 21.55 34.11 -9.99
N THR A 167 20.33 34.48 -9.55
CA THR A 167 19.30 35.06 -10.42
C THR A 167 19.57 36.52 -10.77
N ARG A 168 18.76 37.05 -11.70
CA ARG A 168 18.88 38.43 -12.19
C ARG A 168 18.37 39.37 -11.13
N THR A 169 19.29 40.10 -10.53
CA THR A 169 19.05 40.88 -9.33
C THR A 169 19.34 42.34 -9.58
N LEU A 170 18.50 43.21 -9.05
CA LEU A 170 18.69 44.65 -8.99
C LEU A 170 18.83 45.01 -7.53
N LEU A 171 19.89 45.72 -7.17
CA LEU A 171 20.16 46.10 -5.79
C LEU A 171 20.00 47.62 -5.68
N LEU A 172 19.09 48.07 -4.83
CA LEU A 172 18.83 49.49 -4.59
C LEU A 172 19.70 49.95 -3.43
N CYS A 173 20.64 50.86 -3.69
CA CYS A 173 21.63 51.37 -2.74
C CYS A 173 21.57 52.91 -2.67
N GLY A 174 22.00 53.50 -1.56
CA GLY A 174 22.04 54.96 -1.38
C GLY A 174 21.72 55.39 0.05
N PHE A 175 21.75 56.70 0.31
CA PHE A 175 21.47 57.26 1.64
C PHE A 175 20.05 56.93 2.15
N PRO A 176 19.79 56.99 3.46
CA PRO A 176 18.43 56.98 3.99
C PRO A 176 17.57 58.07 3.33
N ASN A 177 16.25 57.88 3.27
CA ASN A 177 15.27 58.88 2.77
C ASN A 177 15.41 59.37 1.31
N VAL A 178 16.31 58.80 0.50
CA VAL A 178 16.44 59.13 -0.94
C VAL A 178 15.32 58.55 -1.82
N GLY A 179 14.46 57.67 -1.26
CA GLY A 179 13.30 57.11 -1.97
C GLY A 179 13.49 55.71 -2.59
N LYS A 180 14.47 54.92 -2.12
CA LYS A 180 14.72 53.53 -2.57
C LYS A 180 13.51 52.61 -2.38
N SER A 181 12.91 52.61 -1.19
CA SER A 181 11.76 51.79 -0.85
C SER A 181 10.50 52.21 -1.65
N SER A 182 10.34 53.51 -1.91
CA SER A 182 9.29 54.03 -2.80
C SER A 182 9.47 53.52 -4.23
N PHE A 183 10.71 53.52 -4.74
CA PHE A 183 11.00 52.95 -6.04
C PHE A 183 10.66 51.46 -6.12
N LEU A 184 11.05 50.67 -5.10
CA LEU A 184 10.71 49.24 -5.03
C LEU A 184 9.19 49.00 -5.09
N LYS A 185 8.42 49.83 -4.37
CA LYS A 185 6.95 49.80 -4.35
C LYS A 185 6.33 50.19 -5.71
N SER A 186 6.96 51.10 -6.45
CA SER A 186 6.49 51.50 -7.78
C SER A 186 6.77 50.44 -8.86
N ILE A 187 7.89 49.71 -8.76
CA ILE A 187 8.25 48.69 -9.76
C ILE A 187 7.70 47.28 -9.48
N SER A 188 7.28 47.01 -8.23
CA SER A 188 6.89 45.67 -7.78
C SER A 188 5.71 45.71 -6.83
N ARG A 189 5.08 44.55 -6.59
CA ARG A 189 3.99 44.41 -5.60
C ARG A 189 4.51 44.20 -4.16
N ALA A 190 5.75 44.57 -3.89
CA ALA A 190 6.31 44.45 -2.55
C ALA A 190 5.62 45.44 -1.60
N ASP A 191 5.21 44.96 -0.43
CA ASP A 191 4.67 45.80 0.63
C ASP A 191 5.81 46.23 1.54
N VAL A 192 6.30 47.45 1.31
CA VAL A 192 7.40 48.06 2.08
C VAL A 192 6.89 49.34 2.73
N GLU A 193 7.18 49.50 4.02
CA GLU A 193 6.86 50.72 4.75
C GLU A 193 7.74 51.88 4.27
N VAL A 194 7.08 52.96 3.86
CA VAL A 194 7.74 54.20 3.43
C VAL A 194 7.39 55.28 4.45
N ALA A 195 8.41 55.77 5.16
CA ALA A 195 8.25 56.82 6.16
C ALA A 195 9.37 57.86 6.01
N PRO A 196 9.16 59.11 6.44
CA PRO A 196 10.13 60.20 6.22
C PRO A 196 11.32 60.21 7.19
N TYR A 197 11.48 59.20 8.04
CA TYR A 197 12.57 59.09 9.01
C TYR A 197 13.60 58.02 8.58
N ALA A 198 14.87 58.26 8.88
CA ALA A 198 15.96 57.35 8.51
C ALA A 198 15.80 55.94 9.10
N PHE A 199 16.38 54.95 8.42
CA PHE A 199 16.33 53.53 8.80
C PHE A 199 14.92 52.93 8.94
N THR A 200 13.97 53.39 8.11
CA THR A 200 12.65 52.73 7.98
C THR A 200 12.81 51.25 7.64
N THR A 201 13.74 50.91 6.74
CA THR A 201 14.12 49.54 6.39
C THR A 201 15.34 49.07 7.20
N LYS A 202 15.13 48.15 8.14
CA LYS A 202 16.22 47.54 8.95
C LYS A 202 16.73 46.20 8.42
N SER A 203 16.08 45.67 7.38
CA SER A 203 16.40 44.39 6.76
C SER A 203 16.26 44.52 5.25
N LEU A 204 16.85 43.57 4.52
CA LEU A 204 16.70 43.48 3.07
C LEU A 204 15.25 43.12 2.73
N TYR A 205 14.61 43.92 1.87
CA TYR A 205 13.30 43.61 1.30
C TYR A 205 13.45 43.18 -0.15
N VAL A 206 12.63 42.22 -0.58
CA VAL A 206 12.68 41.72 -1.96
C VAL A 206 11.33 41.93 -2.63
N GLY A 207 11.38 42.66 -3.75
CA GLY A 207 10.29 42.76 -4.71
C GLY A 207 10.60 41.94 -5.94
N HIS A 208 9.56 41.33 -6.50
CA HIS A 208 9.67 40.61 -7.75
C HIS A 208 8.83 41.27 -8.82
N PHE A 209 9.35 41.29 -10.05
CA PHE A 209 8.63 41.80 -11.20
C PHE A 209 9.05 41.05 -12.46
N ASP A 210 8.25 41.19 -13.50
CA ASP A 210 8.48 40.53 -14.78
C ASP A 210 8.90 41.57 -15.83
N PHE A 211 9.89 41.20 -16.65
CA PHE A 211 10.39 41.99 -17.77
C PHE A 211 10.85 41.06 -18.90
N LYS A 212 10.37 41.29 -20.13
CA LYS A 212 10.62 40.42 -21.31
C LYS A 212 10.40 38.93 -21.00
N TYR A 213 9.29 38.60 -20.32
CA TYR A 213 8.93 37.23 -19.89
C TYR A 213 9.94 36.56 -18.93
N LEU A 214 10.85 37.34 -18.34
CA LEU A 214 11.81 36.88 -17.35
C LEU A 214 11.48 37.46 -15.99
N ARG A 215 11.59 36.62 -14.96
CA ARG A 215 11.48 37.04 -13.57
C ARG A 215 12.75 37.75 -13.13
N PHE A 216 12.59 38.96 -12.58
CA PHE A 216 13.65 39.72 -11.92
C PHE A 216 13.34 39.83 -10.42
N GLN A 217 14.41 39.96 -9.63
CA GLN A 217 14.32 40.32 -8.22
C GLN A 217 14.96 41.69 -8.02
N ALA A 218 14.24 42.60 -7.37
CA ALA A 218 14.75 43.85 -6.86
C ALA A 218 14.88 43.73 -5.34
N ILE A 219 16.04 44.09 -4.82
CA ILE A 219 16.36 44.01 -3.41
C ILE A 219 16.59 45.43 -2.92
N ASP A 220 15.75 45.86 -1.99
CA ASP A 220 15.93 47.12 -1.30
C ASP A 220 16.87 46.93 -0.10
N THR A 221 17.86 47.80 -0.01
CA THR A 221 18.86 47.75 1.05
C THR A 221 18.61 48.85 2.08
N PRO A 222 18.83 48.57 3.37
CA PRO A 222 18.94 49.61 4.38
C PRO A 222 19.89 50.72 3.95
N GLY A 223 19.52 51.97 4.23
CA GLY A 223 20.33 53.14 3.89
C GLY A 223 21.73 53.03 4.47
N LEU A 224 22.73 53.30 3.63
CA LEU A 224 24.13 53.30 4.02
C LEU A 224 24.53 54.72 4.43
N LEU A 225 25.22 54.84 5.56
CA LEU A 225 25.89 56.09 5.95
C LEU A 225 27.39 56.00 5.65
N ASP A 226 28.01 57.18 5.65
CA ASP A 226 29.44 57.31 5.48
C ASP A 226 30.20 57.01 6.78
N GLY A 227 31.34 56.33 6.64
CA GLY A 227 32.12 55.81 7.76
C GLY A 227 32.93 54.57 7.39
N PRO A 228 34.06 54.31 8.09
CA PRO A 228 34.91 53.16 7.82
C PRO A 228 34.13 51.85 7.97
N LEU A 229 34.47 50.86 7.14
CA LEU A 229 33.77 49.56 7.10
C LEU A 229 33.72 48.87 8.49
N GLU A 230 34.71 49.11 9.34
CA GLU A 230 34.84 48.52 10.68
C GLU A 230 33.84 49.08 11.71
N SER A 231 33.37 50.32 11.53
CA SER A 231 32.43 50.96 12.46
C SER A 231 30.97 50.81 12.04
N LYS A 232 30.68 50.03 11.00
CA LYS A 232 29.34 49.91 10.44
C LYS A 232 28.44 49.05 11.31
N THR A 233 27.18 49.49 11.41
CA THR A 233 26.17 48.77 12.19
C THR A 233 25.78 47.45 11.53
N THR A 234 25.18 46.55 12.29
CA THR A 234 24.68 45.25 11.77
C THR A 234 23.68 45.42 10.63
N VAL A 235 22.92 46.53 10.62
CA VAL A 235 21.96 46.87 9.56
C VAL A 235 22.68 47.27 8.27
N GLU A 236 23.73 48.09 8.36
CA GLU A 236 24.53 48.51 7.20
C GLU A 236 25.38 47.37 6.64
N MET A 237 25.87 46.48 7.53
CA MET A 237 26.62 45.30 7.12
C MET A 237 25.78 44.35 6.26
N GLN A 238 24.46 44.24 6.48
CA GLN A 238 23.57 43.47 5.59
C GLN A 238 23.58 44.01 4.16
N SER A 239 23.52 45.34 4.00
CA SER A 239 23.59 46.00 2.70
C SER A 239 24.94 45.72 2.03
N ILE A 240 26.04 45.76 2.78
CA ILE A 240 27.39 45.45 2.26
C ILE A 240 27.50 43.98 1.85
N THR A 241 26.98 43.05 2.65
CA THR A 241 26.95 41.62 2.30
C THR A 241 26.16 41.38 1.01
N ALA A 242 25.04 42.09 0.81
CA ALA A 242 24.27 42.05 -0.42
C ALA A 242 25.06 42.62 -1.61
N ILE A 243 25.68 43.80 -1.44
CA ILE A 243 26.53 44.42 -2.46
C ILE A 243 27.73 43.54 -2.79
N ALA A 244 28.34 42.82 -1.86
CA ALA A 244 29.53 42.01 -2.14
C ALA A 244 29.18 40.72 -2.90
N HIS A 245 28.23 39.93 -2.40
CA HIS A 245 28.01 38.56 -2.89
C HIS A 245 26.98 38.43 -4.01
N LEU A 246 26.03 39.35 -4.12
CA LEU A 246 24.97 39.22 -5.13
C LEU A 246 25.50 39.64 -6.50
N ARG A 247 25.21 38.82 -7.51
CA ARG A 247 25.51 39.15 -8.92
C ARG A 247 24.40 40.03 -9.48
N SER A 248 24.37 41.28 -9.05
CA SER A 248 23.31 42.24 -9.35
C SER A 248 23.78 43.40 -10.22
N ALA A 249 22.83 44.07 -10.88
CA ALA A 249 23.00 45.47 -11.26
C ALA A 249 22.71 46.34 -10.04
N ILE A 250 23.55 47.35 -9.80
CA ILE A 250 23.46 48.24 -8.66
C ILE A 250 22.84 49.55 -9.12
N LEU A 251 21.73 49.94 -8.50
CA LEU A 251 21.11 51.25 -8.68
C LEU A 251 21.45 52.08 -7.45
N TYR A 252 22.32 53.06 -7.64
CA TYR A 252 22.69 54.01 -6.61
C TYR A 252 21.77 55.23 -6.70
N PHE A 253 20.90 55.40 -5.71
CA PHE A 253 19.94 56.51 -5.65
C PHE A 253 20.58 57.75 -5.03
N ILE A 254 20.50 58.85 -5.76
CA ILE A 254 20.90 60.19 -5.32
C ILE A 254 19.65 61.07 -5.27
N ASP A 255 19.54 61.86 -4.21
CA ASP A 255 18.51 62.89 -4.07
C ASP A 255 19.15 64.27 -4.32
N CYS A 256 18.86 64.86 -5.48
CA CYS A 256 19.34 66.18 -5.87
C CYS A 256 18.69 67.33 -5.08
N SER A 257 17.53 67.10 -4.46
CA SER A 257 16.80 68.12 -3.71
C SER A 257 17.32 68.35 -2.28
N GLU A 258 18.26 67.51 -1.82
CA GLU A 258 18.82 67.49 -0.45
C GLU A 258 17.78 67.24 0.67
N GLN A 259 16.53 66.95 0.34
CA GLN A 259 15.46 66.64 1.31
C GLN A 259 15.70 65.35 2.11
N CYS A 260 16.62 64.49 1.65
CA CYS A 260 17.05 63.32 2.41
C CYS A 260 17.80 63.66 3.72
N GLY A 261 18.17 64.93 3.93
CA GLY A 261 18.88 65.42 5.11
C GLY A 261 20.41 65.40 4.98
N TYR A 262 20.93 65.08 3.79
CA TYR A 262 22.36 65.04 3.49
C TYR A 262 22.68 65.79 2.20
N PRO A 263 23.80 66.55 2.16
CA PRO A 263 24.19 67.32 0.98
C PRO A 263 24.63 66.39 -0.15
N ILE A 264 24.51 66.85 -1.40
CA ILE A 264 24.88 66.07 -2.60
C ILE A 264 26.35 65.61 -2.53
N LYS A 265 27.25 66.45 -2.01
CA LYS A 265 28.68 66.12 -1.85
C LYS A 265 28.92 64.86 -1.01
N ALA A 266 28.19 64.72 0.10
CA ALA A 266 28.27 63.51 0.93
C ALA A 266 27.72 62.27 0.21
N GLN A 267 26.67 62.46 -0.60
CA GLN A 267 26.12 61.39 -1.45
C GLN A 267 27.14 60.91 -2.50
N ILE A 268 27.92 61.83 -3.07
CA ILE A 268 29.00 61.52 -4.02
C ILE A 268 30.19 60.85 -3.31
N GLU A 269 30.55 61.30 -2.12
CA GLU A 269 31.64 60.72 -1.33
C GLU A 269 31.35 59.26 -0.95
N LEU A 270 30.13 58.97 -0.48
CA LEU A 270 29.72 57.59 -0.21
C LEU A 270 29.81 56.71 -1.46
N PHE A 271 29.42 57.22 -2.64
CA PHE A 271 29.55 56.48 -3.89
C PHE A 271 31.02 56.15 -4.20
N LYS A 272 31.93 57.12 -4.03
CA LYS A 272 33.38 56.92 -4.20
C LYS A 272 33.92 55.87 -3.22
N ASN A 273 33.47 55.90 -1.96
CA ASN A 273 33.86 54.93 -0.93
C ASN A 273 33.35 53.51 -1.23
N LEU A 274 32.16 53.38 -1.84
CA LEU A 274 31.58 52.09 -2.20
C LEU A 274 32.06 51.56 -3.57
N LYS A 275 32.64 52.41 -4.42
CA LYS A 275 33.12 52.06 -5.77
C LYS A 275 33.97 50.78 -5.84
N PRO A 276 34.90 50.49 -4.90
CA PRO A 276 35.66 49.23 -4.91
C PRO A 276 34.78 47.97 -4.82
N LEU A 277 33.66 48.04 -4.11
CA LEU A 277 32.71 46.93 -3.94
C LEU A 277 31.86 46.69 -5.20
N PHE A 278 31.85 47.65 -6.14
CA PHE A 278 31.10 47.56 -7.38
C PHE A 278 31.88 46.91 -8.53
N SER A 279 33.11 46.46 -8.27
CA SER A 279 33.92 45.75 -9.27
C SER A 279 33.18 44.54 -9.86
N ASN A 280 33.23 44.42 -11.19
CA ASN A 280 32.51 43.40 -11.99
C ASN A 280 30.97 43.50 -11.95
N LYS A 281 30.40 44.65 -11.59
CA LYS A 281 28.94 44.88 -11.56
C LYS A 281 28.58 46.10 -12.39
N LEU A 282 27.39 46.05 -12.98
CA LEU A 282 26.83 47.21 -13.68
C LEU A 282 26.30 48.19 -12.65
N VAL A 283 26.72 49.45 -12.76
CA VAL A 283 26.36 50.52 -11.82
C VAL A 283 25.57 51.60 -12.55
N PHE A 284 24.42 51.96 -11.99
CA PHE A 284 23.56 53.02 -12.49
C PHE A 284 23.37 54.04 -11.38
N ILE A 285 23.60 55.32 -11.68
CA ILE A 285 23.27 56.40 -10.78
C ILE A 285 21.87 56.88 -11.15
N VAL A 286 20.95 56.82 -10.19
CA VAL A 286 19.55 57.19 -10.36
C VAL A 286 19.28 58.45 -9.54
N CYS A 287 19.12 59.58 -10.21
CA CYS A 287 18.64 60.82 -9.61
C CYS A 287 17.14 60.70 -9.37
N ASN A 288 16.74 60.69 -8.09
CA ASN A 288 15.34 60.65 -7.68
C ASN A 288 14.85 62.05 -7.26
N LYS A 289 13.52 62.21 -7.18
CA LYS A 289 12.83 63.48 -6.84
C LYS A 289 13.01 64.60 -7.86
N ILE A 290 13.07 64.26 -9.14
CA ILE A 290 13.15 65.24 -10.24
C ILE A 290 11.94 66.17 -10.34
N ASP A 291 10.84 65.85 -9.65
CA ASP A 291 9.66 66.70 -9.53
C ASP A 291 9.93 67.98 -8.69
N ILE A 292 10.98 67.96 -7.86
CA ILE A 292 11.37 69.11 -7.03
C ILE A 292 12.54 69.87 -7.66
N LEU A 293 13.62 69.16 -8.01
CA LEU A 293 14.81 69.74 -8.62
C LEU A 293 15.34 68.82 -9.70
N LYS A 294 15.50 69.35 -10.92
CA LYS A 294 16.07 68.58 -12.04
C LYS A 294 17.60 68.65 -12.01
N PRO A 295 18.30 67.60 -12.48
CA PRO A 295 19.76 67.61 -12.53
C PRO A 295 20.36 68.73 -13.41
N GLU A 296 19.58 69.27 -14.36
CA GLU A 296 19.98 70.37 -15.23
C GLU A 296 20.00 71.74 -14.53
N GLU A 297 19.29 71.85 -13.41
CA GLU A 297 19.14 73.08 -12.61
C GLU A 297 20.14 73.12 -11.43
N LEU A 298 21.05 72.14 -11.35
CA LEU A 298 22.10 72.08 -10.33
C LEU A 298 23.21 73.10 -10.58
N ASP A 299 23.88 73.52 -9.50
CA ASP A 299 25.07 74.36 -9.57
C ASP A 299 26.13 73.74 -10.50
N ALA A 300 26.79 74.56 -11.33
CA ALA A 300 27.79 74.09 -12.29
C ALA A 300 28.89 73.22 -11.64
N ALA A 301 29.30 73.55 -10.41
CA ALA A 301 30.30 72.79 -9.67
C ALA A 301 29.83 71.38 -9.26
N THR A 302 28.58 71.22 -8.81
CA THR A 302 28.04 69.89 -8.42
C THR A 302 27.67 69.06 -9.64
N ALA A 303 27.22 69.72 -10.72
CA ALA A 303 27.01 69.08 -12.02
C ALA A 303 28.33 68.54 -12.60
N GLU A 304 29.43 69.30 -12.53
CA GLU A 304 30.77 68.82 -12.91
C GLU A 304 31.22 67.63 -12.06
N GLU A 305 31.00 67.67 -10.74
CA GLU A 305 31.31 66.54 -9.86
C GLU A 305 30.50 65.28 -10.22
N LEU A 306 29.20 65.40 -10.54
CA LEU A 306 28.38 64.28 -11.00
C LEU A 306 28.84 63.76 -12.37
N GLN A 307 29.18 64.65 -13.31
CA GLN A 307 29.71 64.27 -14.61
C GLN A 307 31.06 63.56 -14.48
N SER A 308 31.92 63.97 -13.54
CA SER A 308 33.19 63.30 -13.27
C SER A 308 33.04 61.82 -12.87
N LEU A 309 31.91 61.45 -12.28
CA LEU A 309 31.61 60.06 -11.94
C LEU A 309 31.25 59.21 -13.18
N LEU A 310 30.73 59.85 -14.24
CA LEU A 310 30.30 59.21 -15.48
C LEU A 310 31.45 58.97 -16.46
N SER A 311 32.50 59.81 -16.41
CA SER A 311 33.65 59.76 -17.32
C SER A 311 34.43 58.44 -17.32
N GLY A 312 34.17 57.56 -16.34
CA GLY A 312 34.74 56.21 -16.28
C GLY A 312 34.11 55.20 -17.27
N GLY A 313 33.05 55.56 -18.01
CA GLY A 313 32.43 54.72 -19.06
C GLY A 313 31.55 53.56 -18.56
N ASP A 314 31.72 53.14 -17.30
CA ASP A 314 30.99 52.01 -16.70
C ASP A 314 29.71 52.42 -15.93
N VAL A 315 29.39 53.72 -15.87
CA VAL A 315 28.30 54.28 -15.06
C VAL A 315 27.37 55.13 -15.92
N GLU A 316 26.08 54.83 -15.89
CA GLU A 316 25.05 55.61 -16.57
C GLU A 316 24.23 56.43 -15.58
N LEU A 317 23.90 57.67 -15.96
CA LEU A 317 23.01 58.54 -15.19
C LEU A 317 21.58 58.38 -15.70
N LEU A 318 20.65 58.19 -14.77
CA LEU A 318 19.22 58.04 -15.04
C LEU A 318 18.41 58.95 -14.11
N GLN A 319 17.24 59.39 -14.58
CA GLN A 319 16.38 60.32 -13.86
C GLN A 319 15.02 59.68 -13.56
N THR A 320 14.51 59.86 -12.34
CA THR A 320 13.23 59.29 -11.90
C THR A 320 12.51 60.21 -10.92
N SER A 321 11.17 60.17 -10.93
CA SER A 321 10.36 60.60 -9.79
C SER A 321 9.40 59.48 -9.40
N CYS A 322 9.50 59.05 -8.13
CA CYS A 322 8.58 58.05 -7.58
C CYS A 322 7.19 58.63 -7.28
N ASN A 323 7.06 59.97 -7.20
CA ASN A 323 5.81 60.65 -6.88
C ASN A 323 4.94 60.83 -8.15
N THR A 324 5.52 61.35 -9.23
CA THR A 324 4.84 61.50 -10.53
C THR A 324 4.87 60.22 -11.38
N GLN A 325 5.65 59.21 -10.97
CA GLN A 325 5.95 57.97 -11.70
C GLN A 325 6.69 58.17 -13.03
N GLU A 326 7.19 59.39 -13.29
CA GLU A 326 7.98 59.72 -14.47
C GLU A 326 9.37 59.06 -14.40
N GLY A 327 9.82 58.47 -15.51
CA GLY A 327 11.13 57.81 -15.64
C GLY A 327 11.28 56.46 -14.93
N VAL A 328 10.34 56.04 -14.07
CA VAL A 328 10.45 54.79 -13.30
C VAL A 328 10.52 53.55 -14.21
N GLN A 329 9.68 53.48 -15.24
CA GLN A 329 9.71 52.37 -16.21
C GLN A 329 10.95 52.42 -17.10
N ASP A 330 11.40 53.61 -17.48
CA ASP A 330 12.58 53.76 -18.33
C ASP A 330 13.84 53.26 -17.61
N VAL A 331 14.02 53.64 -16.35
CA VAL A 331 15.10 53.12 -15.51
C VAL A 331 15.02 51.61 -15.37
N LYS A 332 13.84 51.07 -15.07
CA LYS A 332 13.65 49.62 -15.01
C LYS A 332 14.06 48.95 -16.32
N ASN A 333 13.63 49.47 -17.47
CA ASN A 333 13.88 48.87 -18.78
C ASN A 333 15.37 48.92 -19.13
N THR A 334 16.02 50.08 -19.05
CA THR A 334 17.43 50.28 -19.39
C THR A 334 18.34 49.39 -18.55
N VAL A 335 18.11 49.34 -17.23
CA VAL A 335 18.92 48.51 -16.33
C VAL A 335 18.71 47.02 -16.62
N CYS A 336 17.47 46.59 -16.85
CA CYS A 336 17.19 45.18 -17.16
C CYS A 336 17.80 44.75 -18.50
N GLU A 337 17.76 45.60 -19.53
CA GLU A 337 18.35 45.30 -20.84
C GLU A 337 19.87 45.17 -20.76
N ARG A 338 20.54 46.12 -20.11
CA ARG A 338 21.98 46.07 -19.86
C ARG A 338 22.38 44.83 -19.06
N LEU A 339 21.63 44.49 -18.02
CA LEU A 339 21.87 43.29 -17.23
C LEU A 339 21.66 42.00 -18.04
N ILE A 340 20.67 41.96 -18.93
CA ILE A 340 20.48 40.82 -19.84
C ILE A 340 21.65 40.70 -20.81
N ALA A 341 22.07 41.81 -21.44
CA ALA A 341 23.17 41.82 -22.40
C ALA A 341 24.45 41.26 -21.76
N GLU A 342 24.80 41.70 -20.55
CA GLU A 342 25.97 41.22 -19.84
C GLU A 342 25.84 39.75 -19.40
N ARG A 343 24.65 39.32 -18.96
CA ARG A 343 24.43 37.90 -18.62
C ARG A 343 24.49 36.99 -19.85
N VAL A 344 24.06 37.47 -21.02
CA VAL A 344 24.19 36.74 -22.29
C VAL A 344 25.64 36.69 -22.72
N SER A 345 26.39 37.80 -22.62
CA SER A 345 27.83 37.85 -22.93
C SER A 345 28.62 36.83 -22.08
N GLN A 346 28.35 36.77 -20.78
CA GLN A 346 28.96 35.82 -19.86
C GLN A 346 28.61 34.37 -20.18
N LYS A 347 27.35 34.10 -20.58
CA LYS A 347 26.93 32.75 -21.00
C LYS A 347 27.58 32.31 -22.30
N LEU A 348 27.77 33.21 -23.26
CA LEU A 348 28.47 32.93 -24.52
C LEU A 348 29.95 32.63 -24.24
N LYS A 349 30.62 33.45 -23.40
CA LYS A 349 32.00 33.20 -22.97
C LYS A 349 32.16 31.87 -22.22
N ALA A 350 31.23 31.52 -21.33
CA ALA A 350 31.29 30.28 -20.57
C ALA A 350 30.95 29.03 -21.39
N GLY A 351 30.19 29.17 -22.48
CA GLY A 351 29.77 28.06 -23.36
C GLY A 351 30.64 27.87 -24.59
N THR A 352 31.65 28.71 -24.80
CA THR A 352 32.62 28.60 -25.89
C THR A 352 33.95 28.08 -25.35
N ASN A 353 34.48 27.02 -25.97
CA ASN A 353 35.81 26.53 -25.64
C ASN A 353 36.87 27.49 -26.22
N ALA A 354 38.13 27.37 -25.77
CA ALA A 354 39.26 28.18 -26.27
C ALA A 354 39.45 28.10 -27.81
N SER A 355 38.94 27.05 -28.45
CA SER A 355 38.94 26.84 -29.90
C SER A 355 37.74 27.47 -30.64
N GLY A 356 36.88 28.24 -29.97
CA GLY A 356 35.70 28.87 -30.57
C GLY A 356 34.48 27.95 -30.77
N ASN A 357 34.62 26.65 -30.52
CA ASN A 357 33.52 25.70 -30.64
C ASN A 357 32.53 25.84 -29.47
N ILE A 358 31.25 25.87 -29.80
CA ILE A 358 30.12 25.94 -28.85
C ILE A 358 29.92 24.54 -28.24
N GLY A 359 30.07 24.43 -26.92
CA GLY A 359 30.00 23.14 -26.21
C GLY A 359 28.87 23.04 -25.18
N GLY A 360 28.49 21.81 -24.84
CA GLY A 360 27.61 21.48 -23.72
C GLY A 360 26.23 22.15 -23.77
N ARG A 361 25.84 22.80 -22.66
CA ARG A 361 24.50 23.41 -22.48
C ARG A 361 24.17 24.51 -23.49
N LEU A 362 25.17 25.19 -24.06
CA LEU A 362 24.92 26.26 -25.03
C LEU A 362 24.48 25.68 -26.38
N ALA A 363 25.01 24.52 -26.78
CA ALA A 363 24.59 23.82 -27.99
C ALA A 363 23.11 23.38 -27.91
N ASP A 364 22.70 22.83 -26.75
CA ASP A 364 21.29 22.45 -26.51
C ASP A 364 20.35 23.66 -26.62
N VAL A 365 20.78 24.83 -26.13
CA VAL A 365 20.01 26.07 -26.21
C VAL A 365 19.98 26.59 -27.65
N MET A 366 21.10 26.54 -28.38
CA MET A 366 21.15 26.94 -29.79
C MET A 366 20.21 26.08 -30.65
N GLY A 367 20.10 24.78 -30.38
CA GLY A 367 19.13 23.91 -31.04
C GLY A 367 17.67 24.34 -30.83
N ARG A 368 17.35 24.96 -29.69
CA ARG A 368 16.01 25.51 -29.41
C ARG A 368 15.78 26.89 -30.04
N ILE A 369 16.84 27.70 -30.16
CA ILE A 369 16.77 29.03 -30.78
C ILE A 369 16.69 28.91 -32.30
N HIS A 370 17.27 27.86 -32.88
CA HIS A 370 17.24 27.60 -34.30
C HIS A 370 15.81 27.36 -34.81
N VAL A 371 15.31 28.26 -35.65
CA VAL A 371 14.02 28.11 -36.34
C VAL A 371 14.27 27.40 -37.66
N ALA A 372 13.65 26.22 -37.85
CA ALA A 372 13.74 25.47 -39.10
C ALA A 372 13.02 26.20 -40.24
N GLN A 373 13.65 26.28 -41.41
CA GLN A 373 13.07 26.87 -42.61
C GLN A 373 12.70 25.76 -43.62
N PRO A 374 11.49 25.78 -44.21
CA PRO A 374 11.07 24.78 -45.19
C PRO A 374 11.86 24.95 -46.51
N MET A 375 12.28 23.84 -47.14
CA MET A 375 13.18 23.85 -48.30
C MET A 375 12.47 23.85 -49.68
N ASN A 376 11.22 23.42 -49.79
CA ASN A 376 10.48 23.32 -51.07
C ASN A 376 9.04 23.85 -50.93
N GLY A 377 8.63 24.75 -51.83
CA GLY A 377 7.41 25.55 -51.72
C GLY A 377 6.24 25.05 -52.55
N THR A 378 5.37 24.25 -51.95
CA THR A 378 3.92 24.30 -52.22
C THR A 378 3.30 25.21 -51.18
N ALA A 379 2.57 26.25 -51.59
CA ALA A 379 1.94 27.18 -50.66
C ALA A 379 0.80 26.48 -49.92
N LEU A 380 1.02 26.14 -48.65
CA LEU A 380 -0.03 25.72 -47.72
C LEU A 380 -0.66 26.97 -47.12
N GLU A 381 -1.87 27.29 -47.56
CA GLU A 381 -2.62 28.42 -47.00
C GLU A 381 -3.13 28.07 -45.59
N THR A 382 -3.15 29.07 -44.69
CA THR A 382 -3.74 28.91 -43.37
C THR A 382 -5.26 29.12 -43.45
N PHE A 383 -6.04 28.07 -43.19
CA PHE A 383 -7.50 28.18 -43.17
C PHE A 383 -7.99 28.66 -41.79
N ILE A 384 -8.29 29.95 -41.69
CA ILE A 384 -8.95 30.54 -40.51
C ILE A 384 -10.40 30.90 -40.93
N PRO A 385 -11.42 30.21 -40.39
CA PRO A 385 -12.83 30.48 -40.69
C PRO A 385 -13.21 31.94 -40.44
N GLU A 386 -14.04 32.51 -41.31
CA GLU A 386 -14.50 33.90 -41.20
C GLU A 386 -15.26 34.15 -39.89
N GLY A 387 -15.99 33.15 -39.38
CA GLY A 387 -16.69 33.22 -38.10
C GLY A 387 -15.78 33.52 -36.91
N ILE A 388 -14.51 33.08 -36.93
CA ILE A 388 -13.53 33.37 -35.86
C ILE A 388 -12.94 34.76 -36.05
N LYS A 389 -12.65 35.16 -37.30
CA LYS A 389 -12.11 36.51 -37.61
C LYS A 389 -13.08 37.61 -37.19
N ASN A 390 -14.38 37.36 -37.37
CA ASN A 390 -15.44 38.31 -37.03
C ASN A 390 -15.89 38.22 -35.55
N MET A 391 -15.39 37.25 -34.79
CA MET A 391 -15.79 37.05 -33.41
C MET A 391 -15.24 38.18 -32.52
N ARG A 392 -16.14 38.85 -31.78
CA ARG A 392 -15.74 39.85 -30.78
C ARG A 392 -14.93 39.18 -29.66
N LYS A 393 -13.84 39.82 -29.23
CA LYS A 393 -13.03 39.34 -28.10
C LYS A 393 -13.89 39.30 -26.84
N PHE A 394 -13.83 38.19 -26.11
CA PHE A 394 -14.54 38.04 -24.85
C PHE A 394 -13.95 38.99 -23.80
N ASP A 395 -14.79 39.87 -23.26
CA ASP A 395 -14.49 40.67 -22.08
C ASP A 395 -15.43 40.27 -20.93
N LYS A 396 -14.84 40.07 -19.75
CA LYS A 396 -15.58 39.64 -18.56
C LYS A 396 -16.38 40.79 -17.95
N SER A 397 -15.92 42.04 -18.12
CA SER A 397 -16.54 43.24 -17.57
C SER A 397 -17.75 43.74 -18.37
N ASP A 398 -17.95 43.25 -19.59
CA ASP A 398 -19.03 43.72 -20.47
C ASP A 398 -20.40 43.12 -20.03
N PRO A 399 -21.43 43.96 -19.78
CA PRO A 399 -22.77 43.49 -19.46
C PRO A 399 -23.44 42.67 -20.57
N GLU A 400 -23.14 42.93 -21.84
CA GLU A 400 -23.73 42.22 -22.99
C GLU A 400 -22.85 41.04 -23.47
N ARG A 401 -21.98 40.53 -22.60
CA ARG A 401 -21.12 39.39 -22.95
C ARG A 401 -21.97 38.14 -23.25
N ARG A 402 -21.45 37.30 -24.16
CA ARG A 402 -22.00 35.97 -24.41
C ARG A 402 -22.03 35.18 -23.09
N ARG A 403 -23.20 34.66 -22.74
CA ARG A 403 -23.34 33.76 -21.59
C ARG A 403 -22.50 32.50 -21.79
N LEU A 404 -21.61 32.22 -20.86
CA LEU A 404 -20.81 31.00 -20.85
C LEU A 404 -21.56 29.90 -20.10
N ALA A 405 -21.30 28.63 -20.43
CA ALA A 405 -21.90 27.49 -19.72
C ALA A 405 -21.63 27.52 -18.21
N ARG A 406 -20.50 28.11 -17.79
CA ARG A 406 -20.17 28.35 -16.38
C ARG A 406 -21.15 29.31 -15.69
N ASP A 407 -21.59 30.36 -16.38
CA ASP A 407 -22.58 31.30 -15.82
C ASP A 407 -23.93 30.59 -15.64
N VAL A 408 -24.31 29.74 -16.60
CA VAL A 408 -25.52 28.89 -16.52
C VAL A 408 -25.44 27.86 -15.39
N GLU A 409 -24.25 27.26 -15.20
CA GLU A 409 -23.98 26.35 -14.08
C GLU A 409 -24.12 27.06 -12.73
N GLU A 410 -23.57 28.28 -12.60
CA GLU A 410 -23.69 29.08 -11.38
C GLU A 410 -25.14 29.51 -11.08
N GLU A 411 -25.95 29.82 -12.10
CA GLU A 411 -27.39 30.11 -11.97
C GLU A 411 -28.20 28.88 -11.52
N ASN A 412 -27.85 27.68 -12.01
CA ASN A 412 -28.61 26.45 -11.80
C ASN A 412 -28.14 25.60 -10.61
N GLY A 413 -27.52 26.22 -9.61
CA GLY A 413 -27.14 25.55 -8.35
C GLY A 413 -25.66 25.22 -8.20
N GLY A 414 -24.83 25.60 -9.17
CA GLY A 414 -23.38 25.54 -9.10
C GLY A 414 -22.78 24.15 -9.32
N ALA A 415 -21.46 24.10 -9.19
CA ALA A 415 -20.66 22.90 -9.45
C ALA A 415 -21.04 21.75 -8.51
N GLY A 416 -21.44 20.62 -9.09
CA GLY A 416 -21.81 19.40 -8.39
C GLY A 416 -23.31 19.17 -8.19
N VAL A 417 -24.15 20.20 -8.43
CA VAL A 417 -25.62 20.05 -8.45
C VAL A 417 -26.17 20.15 -9.88
N TYR A 418 -25.63 21.08 -10.66
CA TYR A 418 -26.03 21.26 -12.05
C TYR A 418 -25.66 20.03 -12.90
N ASN A 419 -26.64 19.49 -13.62
CA ASN A 419 -26.42 18.42 -14.59
C ASN A 419 -26.38 19.01 -16.00
N VAL A 420 -25.22 18.91 -16.65
CA VAL A 420 -25.01 19.42 -18.01
C VAL A 420 -25.73 18.51 -19.00
N ASP A 421 -26.67 19.07 -19.75
CA ASP A 421 -27.28 18.35 -20.86
C ASP A 421 -26.34 18.30 -22.07
N LEU A 422 -25.77 17.12 -22.33
CA LEU A 422 -24.86 16.89 -23.45
C LEU A 422 -25.56 16.92 -24.82
N ARG A 423 -26.88 16.74 -24.87
CA ARG A 423 -27.65 16.62 -26.11
C ARG A 423 -28.15 17.95 -26.66
N ALA A 424 -28.15 19.01 -25.83
CA ALA A 424 -28.68 20.32 -26.21
C ALA A 424 -27.99 20.91 -27.46
N ASP A 425 -26.67 20.74 -27.57
CA ASP A 425 -25.84 21.33 -28.62
C ASP A 425 -25.75 20.47 -29.91
N TYR A 426 -26.47 19.34 -30.00
CA TYR A 426 -26.43 18.51 -31.19
C TYR A 426 -27.08 19.20 -32.39
N ILE A 427 -26.50 19.00 -33.57
CA ILE A 427 -27.04 19.47 -34.84
C ILE A 427 -27.62 18.23 -35.53
N LEU A 428 -28.94 18.09 -35.48
CA LEU A 428 -29.70 17.03 -36.15
C LEU A 428 -30.61 17.65 -37.21
N GLU A 429 -31.03 16.88 -38.20
CA GLU A 429 -31.97 17.33 -39.23
C GLU A 429 -33.28 17.84 -38.62
N ASN A 430 -33.80 17.11 -37.63
CA ASN A 430 -34.94 17.52 -36.83
C ASN A 430 -34.52 17.83 -35.39
N PRO A 431 -34.85 19.03 -34.86
CA PRO A 431 -34.48 19.42 -33.50
C PRO A 431 -35.27 18.66 -32.42
N GLU A 432 -36.42 18.07 -32.77
CA GLU A 432 -37.26 17.30 -31.84
C GLU A 432 -36.58 16.01 -31.38
N TRP A 433 -35.80 15.37 -32.25
CA TRP A 433 -35.12 14.10 -31.96
C TRP A 433 -33.90 14.22 -31.03
N LYS A 434 -33.53 15.45 -30.61
CA LYS A 434 -32.35 15.67 -29.75
C LYS A 434 -32.40 14.90 -28.44
N HIS A 435 -33.59 14.71 -27.88
CA HIS A 435 -33.77 14.05 -26.58
C HIS A 435 -34.15 12.58 -26.68
N ASP A 436 -34.22 12.01 -27.89
CA ASP A 436 -34.58 10.61 -28.08
C ASP A 436 -33.54 9.65 -27.50
N ARG A 437 -33.98 8.48 -27.05
CA ARG A 437 -33.10 7.44 -26.48
C ARG A 437 -32.82 6.40 -27.55
N ILE A 438 -31.56 6.31 -27.98
CA ILE A 438 -31.10 5.30 -28.93
C ILE A 438 -31.00 3.95 -28.19
N PRO A 439 -31.70 2.89 -28.64
CA PRO A 439 -31.51 1.55 -28.10
C PRO A 439 -30.10 1.05 -28.41
N GLU A 440 -29.33 0.65 -27.40
CA GLU A 440 -27.96 0.16 -27.61
C GLU A 440 -27.89 -1.35 -27.84
N ILE A 441 -28.81 -2.10 -27.21
CA ILE A 441 -28.82 -3.56 -27.21
C ILE A 441 -30.22 -4.05 -27.53
N PHE A 442 -30.30 -5.03 -28.43
CA PHE A 442 -31.52 -5.74 -28.77
C PHE A 442 -31.22 -7.25 -28.86
N ASP A 443 -31.93 -8.06 -28.07
CA ASP A 443 -31.81 -9.53 -28.04
C ASP A 443 -30.36 -10.08 -28.00
N GLY A 444 -29.52 -9.46 -27.16
CA GLY A 444 -28.12 -9.88 -26.96
C GLY A 444 -27.15 -9.43 -28.06
N LYS A 445 -27.62 -8.66 -29.04
CA LYS A 445 -26.82 -8.03 -30.10
C LYS A 445 -26.77 -6.51 -29.87
N ASN A 446 -25.69 -5.86 -30.29
CA ASN A 446 -25.61 -4.40 -30.24
C ASN A 446 -26.29 -3.81 -31.47
N VAL A 447 -27.07 -2.75 -31.30
CA VAL A 447 -27.78 -2.08 -32.40
C VAL A 447 -26.80 -1.33 -33.32
N TYR A 448 -25.73 -0.74 -32.76
CA TYR A 448 -24.71 -0.01 -33.53
C TYR A 448 -24.01 -0.84 -34.61
N ASP A 449 -23.94 -2.17 -34.43
CA ASP A 449 -23.34 -3.07 -35.42
C ASP A 449 -24.20 -3.21 -36.69
N TYR A 450 -25.48 -2.78 -36.63
CA TYR A 450 -26.46 -2.85 -37.70
C TYR A 450 -26.91 -1.46 -38.19
N ILE A 451 -26.25 -0.37 -37.79
CA ILE A 451 -26.57 0.96 -38.32
C ILE A 451 -25.87 1.14 -39.67
N ASP A 452 -26.64 1.10 -40.74
CA ASP A 452 -26.19 1.31 -42.11
C ASP A 452 -27.27 2.12 -42.86
N PRO A 453 -26.91 3.17 -43.62
CA PRO A 453 -27.89 3.92 -44.43
C PRO A 453 -28.67 3.03 -45.41
N ASP A 454 -28.10 1.90 -45.86
CA ASP A 454 -28.68 1.03 -46.89
C ASP A 454 -29.18 -0.33 -46.33
N ILE A 455 -29.51 -0.41 -45.03
CA ILE A 455 -29.84 -1.71 -44.39
C ILE A 455 -31.09 -2.40 -44.97
N GLU A 456 -32.12 -1.63 -45.35
CA GLU A 456 -33.36 -2.18 -45.92
C GLU A 456 -33.09 -2.93 -47.22
N ALA A 457 -32.21 -2.41 -48.07
CA ALA A 457 -31.83 -3.06 -49.32
C ALA A 457 -31.07 -4.37 -49.08
N LYS A 458 -30.23 -4.42 -48.03
CA LYS A 458 -29.51 -5.64 -47.65
C LYS A 458 -30.43 -6.70 -47.06
N LEU A 459 -31.42 -6.29 -46.26
CA LEU A 459 -32.42 -7.20 -45.69
C LEU A 459 -33.26 -7.83 -46.80
N GLN A 460 -33.72 -7.02 -47.76
CA GLN A 460 -34.49 -7.52 -48.89
C GLN A 460 -33.73 -8.59 -49.70
N ALA A 461 -32.44 -8.38 -49.95
CA ALA A 461 -31.62 -9.37 -50.66
C ALA A 461 -31.45 -10.68 -49.88
N LEU A 462 -31.45 -10.63 -48.54
CA LEU A 462 -31.33 -11.81 -47.68
C LEU A 462 -32.65 -12.58 -47.60
N GLU A 463 -33.79 -11.88 -47.53
CA GLU A 463 -35.12 -12.49 -47.60
C GLU A 463 -35.34 -13.21 -48.94
N GLU A 464 -34.90 -12.62 -50.06
CA GLU A 464 -34.92 -13.28 -51.38
C GLU A 464 -34.04 -14.54 -51.44
N GLU A 465 -32.94 -14.58 -50.67
CA GLU A 465 -32.08 -15.77 -50.55
C GLU A 465 -32.72 -16.85 -49.68
N GLU A 466 -33.35 -16.50 -48.55
CA GLU A 466 -34.07 -17.44 -47.69
C GLU A 466 -35.28 -18.06 -48.41
N GLU A 467 -36.09 -17.27 -49.12
CA GLU A 467 -37.21 -17.78 -49.93
C GLU A 467 -36.74 -18.81 -50.97
N LYS A 468 -35.55 -18.59 -51.54
CA LYS A 468 -34.95 -19.53 -52.49
C LYS A 468 -34.50 -20.82 -51.81
N LEU A 469 -33.91 -20.75 -50.61
CA LEU A 469 -33.48 -21.92 -49.84
C LEU A 469 -34.66 -22.75 -49.30
N GLU A 470 -35.75 -22.10 -48.90
CA GLU A 470 -37.00 -22.77 -48.53
C GLU A 470 -37.62 -23.49 -49.74
N ALA A 471 -37.63 -22.86 -50.91
CA ALA A 471 -38.12 -23.50 -52.14
C ALA A 471 -37.28 -24.72 -52.56
N GLU A 472 -35.99 -24.77 -52.19
CA GLU A 472 -35.10 -25.91 -52.40
C GLU A 472 -35.27 -27.03 -51.35
N GLY A 473 -36.11 -26.83 -50.30
CA GLY A 473 -36.42 -27.84 -49.29
C GLY A 473 -35.33 -28.07 -48.25
N TYR A 474 -34.40 -27.13 -48.06
CA TYR A 474 -33.24 -27.28 -47.17
C TYR A 474 -33.60 -27.47 -45.68
N TYR A 475 -34.76 -26.98 -45.24
CA TYR A 475 -35.21 -27.02 -43.85
C TYR A 475 -36.10 -28.22 -43.49
N ASP A 476 -36.41 -29.09 -44.45
CA ASP A 476 -37.13 -30.34 -44.15
C ASP A 476 -36.15 -31.34 -43.51
N SER A 477 -36.40 -31.67 -42.23
CA SER A 477 -35.65 -32.69 -41.51
C SER A 477 -36.46 -33.99 -41.46
N ASP A 478 -36.11 -34.94 -42.30
CA ASP A 478 -36.70 -36.28 -42.25
C ASP A 478 -36.06 -37.07 -41.09
N GLU A 479 -36.83 -37.32 -40.01
CA GLU A 479 -36.44 -38.29 -38.99
C GLU A 479 -36.74 -39.71 -39.50
N GLU A 480 -35.69 -40.48 -39.84
CA GLU A 480 -35.80 -41.92 -40.12
C GLU A 480 -36.20 -42.68 -38.84
N ILE A 481 -37.24 -43.52 -38.93
CA ILE A 481 -37.74 -44.35 -37.83
C ILE A 481 -36.78 -45.55 -37.63
N ASP A 482 -36.12 -45.65 -36.47
CA ASP A 482 -35.21 -46.76 -36.11
C ASP A 482 -35.85 -48.15 -36.31
N ASP A 483 -35.12 -49.06 -36.96
CA ASP A 483 -35.55 -50.44 -37.23
C ASP A 483 -35.76 -51.25 -35.94
N ALA A 484 -36.71 -52.20 -35.98
CA ALA A 484 -37.11 -53.03 -34.83
C ALA A 484 -35.94 -53.77 -34.13
N GLU A 485 -34.86 -54.07 -34.87
CA GLU A 485 -33.68 -54.72 -34.32
C GLU A 485 -32.89 -53.80 -33.37
N GLU A 486 -32.78 -52.50 -33.65
CA GLU A 486 -32.02 -51.56 -32.81
C GLU A 486 -32.74 -51.24 -31.50
N ALA A 487 -34.08 -51.14 -31.55
CA ALA A 487 -34.90 -51.05 -30.36
C ALA A 487 -34.75 -52.30 -29.46
N ASP A 488 -34.65 -53.48 -30.06
CA ASP A 488 -34.51 -54.75 -29.33
C ASP A 488 -33.10 -54.96 -28.74
N VAL A 489 -32.06 -54.45 -29.40
CA VAL A 489 -30.70 -54.41 -28.84
C VAL A 489 -30.65 -53.50 -27.61
N ARG A 490 -31.30 -52.33 -27.69
CA ARG A 490 -31.35 -51.35 -26.59
C ARG A 490 -32.09 -51.93 -25.37
N SER A 491 -33.22 -52.61 -25.59
CA SER A 491 -33.99 -53.28 -24.53
C SER A 491 -33.20 -54.42 -23.85
N LYS A 492 -32.51 -55.26 -24.63
CA LYS A 492 -31.66 -56.34 -24.10
C LYS A 492 -30.47 -55.80 -23.30
N ALA A 493 -29.87 -54.69 -23.75
CA ALA A 493 -28.75 -54.06 -23.06
C ALA A 493 -29.15 -53.55 -21.66
N GLU A 494 -30.37 -53.01 -21.52
CA GLU A 494 -30.91 -52.58 -20.23
C GLU A 494 -31.15 -53.76 -19.28
N LEU A 495 -31.78 -54.84 -19.74
CA LEU A 495 -32.01 -56.05 -18.94
C LEU A 495 -30.69 -56.67 -18.42
N ILE A 496 -29.63 -56.66 -19.24
CA ILE A 496 -28.30 -57.15 -18.82
C ILE A 496 -27.74 -56.28 -17.69
N ARG A 497 -27.85 -54.96 -17.79
CA ARG A 497 -27.35 -54.02 -16.76
C ARG A 497 -28.10 -54.22 -15.44
N GLU A 498 -29.41 -54.42 -15.47
CA GLU A 498 -30.20 -54.71 -14.28
C GLU A 498 -29.80 -56.03 -13.61
N LYS A 499 -29.66 -57.11 -14.39
CA LYS A 499 -29.25 -58.42 -13.86
C LYS A 499 -27.86 -58.38 -13.22
N GLN A 500 -26.92 -57.64 -13.81
CA GLN A 500 -25.59 -57.42 -13.23
C GLN A 500 -25.64 -56.61 -11.92
N ALA A 501 -26.58 -55.67 -11.78
CA ALA A 501 -26.77 -54.94 -10.53
C ALA A 501 -27.33 -55.85 -9.42
N LEU A 502 -28.31 -56.71 -9.73
CA LEU A 502 -28.86 -57.68 -8.78
C LEU A 502 -27.80 -58.67 -8.27
N ILE A 503 -26.96 -59.22 -9.16
CA ILE A 503 -25.86 -60.13 -8.77
C ILE A 503 -24.85 -59.44 -7.84
N ARG A 504 -24.55 -58.15 -8.09
CA ARG A 504 -23.67 -57.37 -7.20
C ARG A 504 -24.29 -57.17 -5.82
N ASN A 505 -25.59 -56.92 -5.75
CA ASN A 505 -26.31 -56.77 -4.49
C ASN A 505 -26.40 -58.09 -3.71
N GLU A 506 -26.72 -59.20 -4.36
CA GLU A 506 -26.75 -60.53 -3.73
C GLU A 506 -25.36 -60.92 -3.19
N ASN A 507 -24.29 -60.63 -3.93
CA ASN A 507 -22.93 -60.88 -3.48
C ASN A 507 -22.52 -60.01 -2.28
N LYS A 508 -23.00 -58.77 -2.19
CA LYS A 508 -22.80 -57.94 -0.99
C LYS A 508 -23.49 -58.55 0.23
N MET A 509 -24.74 -59.04 0.08
CA MET A 509 -25.47 -59.72 1.15
C MET A 509 -24.78 -61.03 1.57
N ARG A 510 -24.32 -61.85 0.62
CA ARG A 510 -23.56 -63.08 0.92
C ARG A 510 -22.20 -62.83 1.59
N LYS A 511 -21.55 -61.69 1.34
CA LYS A 511 -20.24 -61.33 1.90
C LYS A 511 -20.32 -60.55 3.22
N SER A 512 -21.52 -60.33 3.77
CA SER A 512 -21.76 -59.56 5.01
C SER A 512 -21.32 -60.25 6.33
N LEU A 513 -20.28 -61.09 6.30
CA LEU A 513 -19.70 -61.76 7.47
C LEU A 513 -18.18 -61.59 7.48
N LYS A 514 -17.68 -60.40 7.81
CA LYS A 514 -16.25 -60.21 8.15
C LYS A 514 -15.86 -60.82 9.51
N ASN A 515 -16.78 -61.48 10.22
CA ASN A 515 -16.53 -62.04 11.55
C ASN A 515 -16.74 -63.57 11.68
N GLN A 516 -17.09 -64.31 10.61
CA GLN A 516 -17.13 -65.79 10.63
C GLN A 516 -16.73 -66.40 9.27
N ALA A 517 -16.14 -67.61 9.28
CA ALA A 517 -15.77 -68.33 8.05
C ALA A 517 -17.00 -69.00 7.39
N LEU A 518 -17.11 -68.94 6.06
CA LEU A 518 -18.17 -69.62 5.31
C LEU A 518 -18.02 -71.15 5.40
N ILE A 519 -19.13 -71.85 5.65
CA ILE A 519 -19.16 -73.32 5.71
C ILE A 519 -18.86 -73.90 4.32
N PRO A 520 -17.95 -74.89 4.19
CA PRO A 520 -17.66 -75.53 2.91
C PRO A 520 -18.90 -76.22 2.33
N ARG A 521 -19.21 -75.95 1.05
CA ARG A 521 -20.37 -76.54 0.35
C ARG A 521 -20.42 -78.08 0.39
N LYS A 522 -19.27 -78.76 0.50
CA LYS A 522 -19.17 -80.23 0.61
C LYS A 522 -19.84 -80.82 1.87
N LYS A 523 -20.03 -80.03 2.94
CA LYS A 523 -20.65 -80.48 4.19
C LYS A 523 -22.13 -80.08 4.33
N LEU A 524 -22.62 -79.22 3.44
CA LEU A 524 -24.02 -78.78 3.41
C LEU A 524 -24.81 -79.67 2.45
N LYS A 525 -25.94 -80.20 2.93
CA LYS A 525 -26.92 -80.85 2.05
C LYS A 525 -27.72 -79.75 1.35
N LYS A 526 -27.84 -79.85 0.04
CA LYS A 526 -28.75 -79.00 -0.74
C LYS A 526 -30.01 -79.79 -1.06
N ASN A 527 -31.14 -79.11 -1.05
CA ASN A 527 -32.38 -79.67 -1.54
C ASN A 527 -32.32 -79.77 -3.07
N LEU A 528 -32.92 -80.82 -3.63
CA LEU A 528 -32.97 -81.01 -5.08
C LEU A 528 -33.71 -79.85 -5.77
N SER A 529 -34.81 -79.39 -5.16
CA SER A 529 -35.68 -78.33 -5.70
C SER A 529 -34.95 -77.00 -5.92
N GLU A 530 -34.11 -76.58 -4.97
CA GLU A 530 -33.32 -75.33 -5.10
C GLU A 530 -32.26 -75.43 -6.21
N LEU A 531 -31.83 -76.64 -6.55
CA LEU A 531 -30.85 -76.88 -7.61
C LEU A 531 -31.54 -76.98 -8.97
N GLU A 532 -32.74 -77.56 -9.04
CA GLU A 532 -33.61 -77.57 -10.22
C GLU A 532 -33.98 -76.14 -10.62
N GLU A 533 -34.51 -75.34 -9.70
CA GLU A 533 -34.89 -73.93 -9.97
C GLU A 533 -33.71 -73.09 -10.50
N GLY A 534 -32.51 -73.29 -9.95
CA GLY A 534 -31.31 -72.57 -10.39
C GLY A 534 -30.82 -72.97 -11.78
N LEU A 535 -31.03 -74.23 -12.20
CA LEU A 535 -30.67 -74.74 -13.52
C LEU A 535 -31.75 -74.43 -14.56
N ASP A 536 -33.01 -74.41 -14.16
CA ASP A 536 -34.13 -73.98 -14.99
C ASP A 536 -33.99 -72.50 -15.37
N ILE A 537 -33.55 -71.64 -14.45
CA ILE A 537 -33.23 -70.22 -14.75
C ILE A 537 -32.08 -70.09 -15.77
N LEU A 538 -31.19 -71.08 -15.84
CA LEU A 538 -30.10 -71.15 -16.82
C LEU A 538 -30.51 -71.86 -18.12
N GLY A 539 -31.74 -72.38 -18.19
CA GLY A 539 -32.29 -73.07 -19.37
C GLY A 539 -31.73 -74.47 -19.61
N VAL A 540 -31.21 -75.14 -18.57
CA VAL A 540 -30.71 -76.51 -18.68
C VAL A 540 -31.81 -77.50 -18.31
N ASP A 541 -32.08 -78.49 -19.16
CA ASP A 541 -33.10 -79.51 -18.90
C ASP A 541 -32.70 -80.40 -17.69
N THR A 542 -33.53 -80.38 -16.65
CA THR A 542 -33.31 -81.05 -15.38
C THR A 542 -33.88 -82.47 -15.33
N THR A 543 -34.57 -82.92 -16.38
CA THR A 543 -35.24 -84.23 -16.44
C THR A 543 -34.29 -85.41 -16.17
N ASP A 544 -33.11 -85.45 -16.78
CA ASP A 544 -32.10 -86.52 -16.54
C ASP A 544 -31.54 -86.50 -15.11
N LEU A 545 -31.43 -85.33 -14.49
CA LEU A 545 -30.97 -85.13 -13.12
C LEU A 545 -32.04 -85.57 -12.11
N ALA A 546 -33.29 -85.22 -12.38
CA ALA A 546 -34.45 -85.68 -11.65
C ALA A 546 -34.63 -87.19 -11.80
N LEU A 547 -34.37 -87.77 -12.98
CA LEU A 547 -34.36 -89.23 -13.21
C LEU A 547 -33.24 -89.91 -12.42
N ARG A 548 -32.05 -89.31 -12.28
CA ARG A 548 -30.94 -89.82 -11.45
C ARG A 548 -31.20 -89.73 -9.94
N ALA A 549 -31.87 -88.66 -9.51
CA ALA A 549 -32.31 -88.49 -8.13
C ALA A 549 -33.47 -89.43 -7.79
N ARG A 550 -34.37 -89.64 -8.75
CA ARG A 550 -35.45 -90.63 -8.67
C ARG A 550 -34.90 -92.04 -8.71
N SER A 551 -33.88 -92.36 -9.50
CA SER A 551 -33.25 -93.69 -9.51
C SER A 551 -32.47 -94.01 -8.24
N THR A 552 -31.88 -93.00 -7.57
CA THR A 552 -31.26 -93.19 -6.24
C THR A 552 -32.27 -93.27 -5.08
N THR A 553 -33.52 -92.82 -5.29
CA THR A 553 -34.61 -92.93 -4.32
C THR A 553 -35.60 -94.05 -4.63
N HIS A 554 -35.51 -94.64 -5.82
CA HIS A 554 -36.34 -95.74 -6.30
C HIS A 554 -35.46 -96.87 -6.85
N GLU A 555 -34.69 -97.50 -5.97
CA GLU A 555 -34.45 -98.94 -6.00
C GLU A 555 -34.38 -99.45 -4.54
N GLU A 556 -35.46 -100.12 -4.14
CA GLU A 556 -35.41 -101.32 -3.30
C GLU A 556 -34.71 -101.25 -1.92
N ARG A 557 -35.23 -100.42 -1.02
CA ARG A 557 -35.66 -100.89 0.32
C ARG A 557 -36.85 -100.05 0.82
N GLY A 558 -38.01 -100.43 0.30
CA GLY A 558 -39.38 -100.21 0.78
C GLY A 558 -39.68 -99.07 1.74
N ARG A 559 -40.44 -98.08 1.23
CA ARG A 559 -41.70 -97.72 1.91
C ARG A 559 -42.40 -99.02 2.29
N SER A 560 -42.55 -99.25 3.59
CA SER A 560 -43.24 -100.41 4.12
C SER A 560 -44.73 -100.30 3.81
N MET A 561 -45.12 -100.78 2.62
CA MET A 561 -46.41 -101.40 2.45
C MET A 561 -46.24 -102.87 2.84
N SER A 562 -46.90 -103.21 3.94
CA SER A 562 -47.14 -104.57 4.39
C SER A 562 -47.50 -105.50 3.22
N ARG A 563 -46.65 -106.49 2.96
CA ARG A 563 -47.05 -107.75 2.33
C ARG A 563 -47.08 -108.81 3.43
N SER A 564 -48.24 -109.40 3.63
CA SER A 564 -48.45 -110.60 4.43
C SER A 564 -47.74 -111.81 3.78
N ARG A 565 -46.53 -112.11 4.25
CA ARG A 565 -46.21 -113.38 4.92
C ARG A 565 -46.32 -113.06 6.42
N MET A 566 -47.08 -113.70 7.32
CA MET A 566 -47.61 -115.07 7.35
C MET A 566 -46.68 -116.08 6.65
N ALA A 567 -45.52 -116.33 7.25
CA ALA A 567 -45.47 -117.30 8.35
C ALA A 567 -45.36 -116.46 9.64
N SER A 568 -46.33 -116.47 10.55
CA SER A 568 -46.50 -117.51 11.57
C SER A 568 -45.16 -117.82 12.23
N VAL A 569 -44.96 -117.48 13.50
CA VAL A 569 -45.94 -117.48 14.60
C VAL A 569 -45.61 -116.29 15.53
N ALA A 570 -46.50 -115.39 15.96
CA ALA A 570 -47.96 -115.34 16.00
C ALA A 570 -48.49 -113.88 15.94
N THR A 571 -49.68 -113.81 15.32
CA THR A 571 -50.86 -112.92 15.33
C THR A 571 -51.02 -111.76 16.32
N ASP A 572 -51.65 -110.71 15.77
CA ASP A 572 -52.40 -109.58 16.37
C ASP A 572 -51.67 -108.49 17.14
N ALA A 573 -51.37 -107.39 16.44
CA ALA A 573 -51.27 -106.07 17.05
C ALA A 573 -51.51 -104.99 15.99
N MET A 574 -52.77 -104.57 15.85
CA MET A 574 -53.10 -103.20 15.47
C MET A 574 -53.73 -102.54 16.70
N ASP A 575 -53.23 -101.33 16.99
CA ASP A 575 -53.54 -100.42 18.09
C ASP A 575 -52.95 -100.67 19.48
N VAL A 576 -52.59 -99.51 20.06
CA VAL A 576 -52.13 -99.19 21.41
C VAL A 576 -50.62 -99.08 21.61
N ASP A 577 -50.22 -97.87 22.01
CA ASP A 577 -48.91 -97.42 22.44
C ASP A 577 -48.12 -98.46 23.25
N GLU A 578 -47.08 -99.05 22.66
CA GLU A 578 -46.02 -99.70 23.43
C GLU A 578 -44.62 -99.25 22.98
N THR A 579 -43.88 -98.74 23.96
CA THR A 579 -42.62 -98.02 23.77
C THR A 579 -41.45 -98.93 23.30
N PRO A 580 -40.38 -98.37 22.69
CA PRO A 580 -39.30 -99.12 22.03
C PRO A 580 -38.48 -100.10 22.89
N ARG A 581 -38.84 -100.32 24.16
CA ARG A 581 -38.06 -101.07 25.13
C ARG A 581 -38.19 -102.60 25.04
N ASP A 582 -39.20 -103.14 24.36
CA ASP A 582 -39.50 -104.59 24.41
C ASP A 582 -38.99 -105.46 23.23
N ARG A 583 -38.26 -104.89 22.25
CA ARG A 583 -37.81 -105.66 21.06
C ARG A 583 -36.39 -106.23 21.07
N LEU A 584 -35.52 -105.90 22.03
CA LEU A 584 -34.10 -106.33 21.99
C LEU A 584 -33.76 -107.59 22.80
N ARG A 585 -34.76 -108.25 23.42
CA ARG A 585 -34.55 -109.47 24.21
C ARG A 585 -34.60 -110.79 23.44
N SER A 586 -34.72 -110.81 22.11
CA SER A 586 -34.82 -112.08 21.36
C SER A 586 -33.85 -112.23 20.18
N LYS A 587 -32.93 -113.20 20.35
CA LYS A 587 -32.15 -113.97 19.36
C LYS A 587 -30.76 -113.47 18.91
N SER A 588 -29.81 -113.70 19.82
CA SER A 588 -28.57 -114.48 19.69
C SER A 588 -27.99 -114.93 18.32
N ARG A 589 -26.70 -114.54 18.14
CA ARG A 589 -25.49 -115.31 17.68
C ARG A 589 -25.33 -115.66 16.19
N ALA A 590 -24.16 -115.53 15.56
CA ALA A 590 -22.76 -115.18 15.94
C ALA A 590 -22.03 -114.63 14.69
N ARG A 591 -20.91 -113.89 14.68
CA ARG A 591 -19.61 -113.83 15.42
C ARG A 591 -19.01 -112.41 15.14
N SER A 592 -18.05 -111.81 15.84
CA SER A 592 -17.23 -112.11 17.02
C SER A 592 -16.42 -110.86 17.39
N GLN A 593 -16.30 -110.58 18.68
CA GLN A 593 -15.62 -109.47 19.39
C GLN A 593 -16.47 -108.22 19.71
N PRO A 594 -16.81 -108.01 21.00
CA PRO A 594 -17.55 -106.85 21.46
C PRO A 594 -16.59 -105.65 21.64
N ALA A 595 -16.94 -104.49 21.09
CA ALA A 595 -16.39 -103.24 21.58
C ALA A 595 -16.97 -103.03 23.00
N THR A 596 -16.23 -103.39 24.03
CA THR A 596 -16.64 -103.15 25.42
C THR A 596 -16.70 -101.65 25.67
N ASN A 597 -17.90 -101.13 25.93
CA ASN A 597 -18.08 -99.73 26.28
C ASN A 597 -17.67 -99.56 27.75
N ARG A 598 -16.47 -99.01 27.98
CA ARG A 598 -15.86 -98.79 29.30
C ARG A 598 -16.76 -98.00 30.27
N LEU A 599 -17.69 -97.19 29.76
CA LEU A 599 -18.64 -96.43 30.58
C LEU A 599 -19.78 -97.29 31.12
N GLU A 600 -20.07 -98.41 30.48
CA GLU A 600 -21.23 -99.27 30.75
C GLU A 600 -20.84 -100.61 31.39
N ASP A 601 -19.61 -101.07 31.16
CA ASP A 601 -19.12 -102.39 31.58
C ASP A 601 -19.19 -102.62 33.10
N GLY A 602 -19.10 -101.55 33.90
CA GLY A 602 -19.20 -101.60 35.36
C GLY A 602 -20.61 -101.38 35.93
N VAL A 603 -21.63 -101.16 35.09
CA VAL A 603 -23.00 -100.81 35.52
C VAL A 603 -23.99 -101.81 34.94
N THR A 604 -24.44 -102.75 35.77
CA THR A 604 -25.25 -103.89 35.35
C THR A 604 -26.73 -103.57 35.10
N ASP A 605 -27.26 -102.52 35.74
CA ASP A 605 -28.67 -102.12 35.63
C ASP A 605 -28.89 -100.87 34.78
N GLU A 606 -29.92 -100.86 33.92
CA GLU A 606 -30.28 -99.70 33.09
C GLU A 606 -30.65 -98.46 33.92
N LEU A 607 -31.28 -98.64 35.09
CA LEU A 607 -31.60 -97.55 36.01
C LEU A 607 -30.33 -96.95 36.62
N ALA A 608 -29.34 -97.78 36.95
CA ALA A 608 -28.06 -97.31 37.45
C ALA A 608 -27.27 -96.58 36.34
N LYS A 609 -27.33 -97.05 35.10
CA LYS A 609 -26.70 -96.40 33.94
C LYS A 609 -27.25 -95.00 33.70
N THR A 610 -28.58 -94.87 33.65
CA THR A 610 -29.25 -93.56 33.50
C THR A 610 -28.96 -92.61 34.67
N LYS A 611 -28.81 -93.13 35.89
CA LYS A 611 -28.42 -92.34 37.07
C LYS A 611 -26.98 -91.83 36.96
N VAL A 612 -26.02 -92.67 36.54
CA VAL A 612 -24.61 -92.29 36.35
C VAL A 612 -24.47 -91.25 35.24
N GLU A 613 -25.14 -91.43 34.10
CA GLU A 613 -25.14 -90.44 33.01
C GLU A 613 -25.72 -89.09 33.46
N ARG A 614 -26.81 -89.12 34.22
CA ARG A 614 -27.44 -87.91 34.74
C ARG A 614 -26.52 -87.22 35.76
N ALA A 615 -25.84 -87.97 36.63
CA ALA A 615 -24.84 -87.43 37.56
C ALA A 615 -23.64 -86.79 36.83
N ALA A 616 -23.13 -87.42 35.77
CA ALA A 616 -22.06 -86.86 34.95
C ALA A 616 -22.48 -85.54 34.28
N LYS A 617 -23.70 -85.49 33.70
CA LYS A 617 -24.25 -84.25 33.13
C LYS A 617 -24.43 -83.15 34.18
N VAL A 618 -24.83 -83.49 35.41
CA VAL A 618 -24.94 -82.52 36.51
C VAL A 618 -23.57 -82.00 36.93
N ALA A 619 -22.56 -82.86 37.05
CA ALA A 619 -21.19 -82.46 37.39
C ALA A 619 -20.59 -81.50 36.33
N GLN A 620 -20.89 -81.72 35.05
CA GLN A 620 -20.42 -80.86 33.95
C GLN A 620 -21.06 -79.46 33.94
N ARG A 621 -22.21 -79.24 34.59
CA ARG A 621 -22.91 -77.93 34.58
C ARG A 621 -22.03 -76.79 35.07
N LYS A 622 -21.18 -77.01 36.08
CA LYS A 622 -20.27 -75.96 36.60
C LYS A 622 -19.25 -75.52 35.55
N MET A 623 -18.70 -76.46 34.77
CA MET A 623 -17.74 -76.16 33.70
C MET A 623 -18.43 -75.48 32.52
N ASN A 624 -19.60 -75.99 32.11
CA ASN A 624 -20.39 -75.42 31.03
C ASN A 624 -20.86 -73.99 31.35
N ARG A 625 -21.22 -73.71 32.61
CA ARG A 625 -21.55 -72.35 33.07
C ARG A 625 -20.37 -71.39 32.95
N MET A 626 -19.15 -71.88 33.13
CA MET A 626 -17.92 -71.10 32.93
C MET A 626 -17.44 -71.12 31.46
N ALA A 627 -18.26 -71.66 30.55
CA ALA A 627 -17.97 -71.81 29.12
C ALA A 627 -16.62 -72.49 28.80
N ARG A 628 -16.20 -73.42 29.65
CA ARG A 628 -14.98 -74.21 29.41
C ARG A 628 -15.18 -75.17 28.25
N GLN A 629 -14.16 -75.36 27.42
CA GLN A 629 -14.24 -76.26 26.26
C GLN A 629 -14.34 -77.74 26.65
N GLY A 630 -13.94 -78.08 27.89
CA GLY A 630 -14.07 -79.42 28.47
C GLY A 630 -13.41 -79.49 29.84
N GLU A 631 -13.32 -80.68 30.42
CA GLU A 631 -12.65 -80.88 31.72
C GLU A 631 -11.14 -80.58 31.70
N ALA A 632 -10.52 -80.72 30.52
CA ALA A 632 -9.11 -80.41 30.31
C ALA A 632 -8.83 -78.89 30.26
N ASP A 633 -9.84 -78.07 29.98
CA ASP A 633 -9.69 -76.61 29.88
C ASP A 633 -9.68 -75.97 31.27
N ARG A 634 -8.45 -75.71 31.74
CA ARG A 634 -8.15 -75.08 33.03
C ARG A 634 -7.37 -73.78 32.85
N HIS A 635 -7.51 -73.10 31.71
CA HIS A 635 -6.81 -71.84 31.46
C HIS A 635 -7.23 -70.76 32.47
N ILE A 636 -6.25 -70.09 33.09
CA ILE A 636 -6.47 -68.99 34.03
C ILE A 636 -6.04 -67.69 33.34
N GLY A 637 -7.02 -66.83 33.03
CA GLY A 637 -6.74 -65.50 32.49
C GLY A 637 -6.04 -64.61 33.52
N THR A 638 -5.09 -63.79 33.07
CA THR A 638 -4.46 -62.78 33.94
C THR A 638 -5.42 -61.61 34.16
N ALA A 639 -5.86 -61.41 35.41
CA ALA A 639 -6.88 -60.40 35.73
C ALA A 639 -6.40 -58.96 35.46
N MET A 640 -5.13 -58.65 35.73
CA MET A 640 -4.51 -57.36 35.45
C MET A 640 -3.13 -57.55 34.80
N PRO A 641 -3.04 -57.44 33.46
CA PRO A 641 -1.76 -57.51 32.77
C PRO A 641 -0.85 -56.34 33.17
N LYS A 642 0.30 -56.64 33.76
CA LYS A 642 1.22 -55.64 34.34
C LYS A 642 1.60 -54.52 33.36
N HIS A 643 1.79 -54.82 32.07
CA HIS A 643 2.17 -53.83 31.06
C HIS A 643 1.06 -52.79 30.74
N LEU A 644 -0.19 -53.04 31.15
CA LEU A 644 -1.29 -52.08 30.99
C LEU A 644 -1.44 -51.15 32.21
N PHE A 645 -1.16 -51.67 33.40
CA PHE A 645 -1.48 -51.00 34.66
C PHE A 645 -0.24 -50.50 35.43
N ALA A 646 0.96 -50.95 35.06
CA ALA A 646 2.21 -50.52 35.70
C ALA A 646 3.05 -49.66 34.74
N GLY A 647 3.54 -48.52 35.27
CA GLY A 647 4.34 -47.53 34.53
C GLY A 647 3.57 -46.26 34.19
N LYS A 648 4.26 -45.12 34.11
CA LYS A 648 3.72 -43.85 33.62
C LYS A 648 4.38 -43.49 32.30
N ARG A 649 3.61 -42.99 31.34
CA ARG A 649 4.17 -42.47 30.08
C ARG A 649 4.97 -41.19 30.37
N THR A 650 6.27 -41.24 30.15
CA THR A 650 7.16 -40.08 30.21
C THR A 650 7.31 -39.44 28.82
N VAL A 651 7.82 -38.22 28.77
CA VAL A 651 8.18 -37.57 27.49
C VAL A 651 9.36 -38.34 26.89
N GLY A 652 9.11 -39.09 25.81
CA GLY A 652 10.08 -40.00 25.18
C GLY A 652 9.42 -41.18 24.47
N LYS A 653 10.15 -42.30 24.34
CA LYS A 653 9.63 -43.53 23.71
C LYS A 653 8.50 -44.15 24.56
N THR A 654 7.37 -44.40 23.92
CA THR A 654 6.20 -45.07 24.52
C THR A 654 6.26 -46.59 24.30
N GLN A 655 5.74 -47.36 25.26
CA GLN A 655 5.74 -48.85 25.24
C GLN A 655 4.71 -49.46 24.27
N ARG A 656 3.79 -48.65 23.75
CA ARG A 656 2.81 -49.03 22.72
C ARG A 656 2.76 -47.93 21.66
N ARG A 657 2.57 -48.35 20.40
CA ARG A 657 2.47 -47.48 19.22
C ARG A 657 1.26 -46.54 19.33
#